data_AF-A0A2W6NNY2-F1
#
_entry.id   AF-A0A2W6NNY2-F1
#
_cell.length_a   1.000
_cell.length_b   1.000
_cell.length_c   1.000
_cell.angle_alpha   90.00
_cell.angle_beta   90.00
_cell.angle_gamma   90.00
#
_symmetry.space_group_name_H-M   'P 1'
#
loop_
_entity.id
_entity.type
_entity.pdbx_description
1 polymer ?
#
loop_
_entity_poly.entity_id
_entity_poly.type
_entity_poly.pdbx_seq_one_letter_code
_entity_poly.pdbx_strand_id
1 'polypeptide(L)'
;MKYILDQIADYINTDQIQSAYNLIIENEESLIDNAEYWNMRGILCLKVDEYNAAISCLANAIELEDTNGDYYYNYAYALEKIGSFSDAALYYGRAYKFTENEEIRKELSTVYINNTTLNNIFMTAATLKKKKYIILSSNLWRDSYQRTHHIARSLVKLGNDVFYVEKPLSTVIESGSLITREELLLYSLNNIRKIDGVDIYSPIQLLNQNGNKVEENYLELVQFILNSISNDKEEVVIISYLPSHINIVKSLEGSFFHLYDCVDDHSDLKYAFWGNKNDSLLEQELMDRADAITTTATSLFLQRFSIEKRSNTYLSRNAVNEMDFINENFELPDDIANIPTPRIVFTGYVYKRFDEDLFYEVVEANPDKSFVIIGSIQEGMLIRKLPNLFLLGEKKHSELKKYLHHMQVGIVPYIYNSDMDIACDSIKQYEYLACGIPVISSYMPESGMEKIYTYLAHTNDEFNQALEECLSLEVDLNKIKMFLIENSWHERAALICNIASGEITPDTWKNNVLKIGGNLSALSEKYKSPIFDTIYAVYLNIFNSVQFEENMNIIYQSSLKKEKFIEKFYITSMIANRNYSGLKKMISQSVFYKEEIIDEVRFRRIEDSSDCIMSMAYYCVNDINNFKKSITNIKDESDRIIYELYFSQLFDKPINYERMDLIEGKAETPLYKFIKDFYNAKQYVYLVNLSGVNINPVVLDLLRQQQVNIDGYCISLNDNMGSETGNVSIEEIILMKMKGKKVRVLVNYDENYLGHIRLLAEAGIMDCEVIYIARNQLELITIDHQLMQSVKDKEYLKTVIFNKFNAADSNVGALLKYMPSEIKNNYKFRVIHGMDIYNTENVVKIPLWGSVTVSGFATFLYLPKFTFNIDVGHAGIILKSCGLMDKEDKNSGGNPEVFKKADIVCIASHMQKVVFSSFYAIPEDKYRITGLARNDMLLSTNGKNNLEKLLNEDFNSKKVIINMPTFHVFDRIGRIEGNIHLNDSFKIHNFDYEEFDDFLEKNNLVCISKVHHAEEISVTRKNEKRKLKNLFFIDNNMLDSFGLDLYEILNGADVLITDYSTVYNDFLFMNKPTVFVNTDIEEYRSKRGLALEPYEFWTAGPKVQTQSDLQSELLNSCYKDDYYKLERERLLPVFFENRDANSVSNTWKVIKESLDSLTVN
;
A
#
# COMPACT_ATOMS: atom_id res chain seq x y z
N MET A 1 27.31 24.87 -41.24
CA MET A 1 26.30 25.06 -40.20
C MET A 1 25.39 26.25 -40.52
N LYS A 2 25.79 27.50 -40.26
CA LYS A 2 24.93 28.69 -40.52
C LYS A 2 24.33 28.74 -41.94
N TYR A 3 25.14 28.54 -42.98
CA TYR A 3 24.67 28.48 -44.37
C TYR A 3 23.58 27.42 -44.62
N ILE A 4 23.66 26.27 -43.94
CA ILE A 4 22.70 25.17 -44.10
C ILE A 4 21.39 25.53 -43.38
N LEU A 5 21.47 26.09 -42.17
CA LEU A 5 20.31 26.60 -41.43
C LEU A 5 19.59 27.71 -42.21
N ASP A 6 20.34 28.69 -42.75
CA ASP A 6 19.78 29.76 -43.58
C ASP A 6 19.05 29.21 -44.82
N GLN A 7 19.58 28.14 -45.43
CA GLN A 7 18.96 27.46 -46.56
C GLN A 7 17.70 26.66 -46.17
N ILE A 8 17.71 26.00 -45.00
CA ILE A 8 16.52 25.33 -44.44
C ILE A 8 15.42 26.37 -44.17
N ALA A 9 15.76 27.50 -43.55
CA ALA A 9 14.82 28.60 -43.30
C ALA A 9 14.21 29.14 -44.59
N ASP A 10 15.02 29.36 -45.63
CA ASP A 10 14.52 29.81 -46.94
C ASP A 10 13.55 28.81 -47.56
N TYR A 11 13.85 27.51 -47.48
CA TYR A 11 12.93 26.46 -47.93
C TYR A 11 11.64 26.40 -47.11
N ILE A 12 11.68 26.60 -45.78
CA ILE A 12 10.48 26.67 -44.94
C ILE A 12 9.63 27.91 -45.31
N ASN A 13 10.27 29.07 -45.48
CA ASN A 13 9.61 30.33 -45.79
C ASN A 13 9.01 30.36 -47.21
N THR A 14 9.63 29.66 -48.16
CA THR A 14 9.14 29.51 -49.55
C THR A 14 8.26 28.27 -49.75
N ASP A 15 7.87 27.58 -48.67
CA ASP A 15 6.99 26.41 -48.64
C ASP A 15 7.52 25.18 -49.40
N GLN A 16 8.84 25.06 -49.53
CA GLN A 16 9.55 23.91 -50.12
C GLN A 16 9.83 22.82 -49.07
N ILE A 17 8.76 22.27 -48.49
CA ILE A 17 8.79 21.37 -47.32
C ILE A 17 9.67 20.14 -47.52
N GLN A 18 9.57 19.48 -48.69
CA GLN A 18 10.38 18.29 -48.97
C GLN A 18 11.88 18.60 -49.07
N SER A 19 12.22 19.75 -49.65
CA SER A 19 13.61 20.21 -49.76
C SER A 19 14.20 20.52 -48.38
N ALA A 20 13.43 21.19 -47.52
CA ALA A 20 13.80 21.46 -46.13
C ALA A 20 13.97 20.17 -45.32
N TYR A 21 13.03 19.22 -45.44
CA TYR A 21 13.10 17.92 -44.77
C TYR A 21 14.35 17.13 -45.18
N ASN A 22 14.62 17.00 -46.48
CA ASN A 22 15.80 16.28 -46.96
C ASN A 22 17.08 16.92 -46.39
N LEU A 23 17.17 18.25 -46.40
CA LEU A 23 18.34 18.97 -45.91
C LEU A 23 18.52 18.83 -44.38
N ILE A 24 17.43 18.73 -43.61
CA ILE A 24 17.45 18.44 -42.17
C ILE A 24 17.95 17.02 -41.88
N ILE A 25 17.50 16.02 -42.63
CA ILE A 25 17.90 14.62 -42.43
C ILE A 25 19.36 14.40 -42.85
N GLU A 26 19.78 14.97 -43.98
CA GLU A 26 21.15 14.85 -44.49
C GLU A 26 22.21 15.45 -43.55
N ASN A 27 21.80 16.36 -42.65
CA ASN A 27 22.71 17.08 -41.76
C ASN A 27 22.45 16.84 -40.26
N GLU A 28 21.57 15.89 -39.90
CA GLU A 28 21.13 15.63 -38.52
C GLU A 28 22.30 15.41 -37.54
N GLU A 29 23.24 14.51 -37.87
CA GLU A 29 24.40 14.22 -37.01
C GLU A 29 25.24 15.47 -36.69
N SER A 30 25.28 16.44 -37.60
CA SER A 30 26.08 17.65 -37.44
C SER A 30 25.34 18.81 -36.76
N LEU A 31 24.02 18.71 -36.64
CA LEU A 31 23.13 19.78 -36.16
C LEU A 31 22.37 19.43 -34.89
N ILE A 32 22.49 18.21 -34.38
CA ILE A 32 21.70 17.71 -33.24
C ILE A 32 21.89 18.50 -31.94
N ASP A 33 23.05 19.15 -31.75
CA ASP A 33 23.34 20.02 -30.60
C ASP A 33 22.96 21.50 -30.84
N ASN A 34 22.21 21.81 -31.90
CA ASN A 34 21.82 23.17 -32.27
C ASN A 34 20.31 23.41 -32.04
N ALA A 35 19.97 24.40 -31.21
CA ALA A 35 18.58 24.72 -30.88
C ALA A 35 17.75 25.15 -32.10
N GLU A 36 18.32 25.97 -32.98
CA GLU A 36 17.64 26.48 -34.17
C GLU A 36 17.32 25.37 -35.18
N TYR A 37 18.17 24.34 -35.28
CA TYR A 37 17.87 23.13 -36.05
C TYR A 37 16.60 22.43 -35.55
N TRP A 38 16.50 22.21 -34.23
CA TRP A 38 15.32 21.59 -33.62
C TRP A 38 14.06 22.44 -33.76
N ASN A 39 14.20 23.76 -33.67
CA ASN A 39 13.11 24.70 -33.93
C ASN A 39 12.60 24.60 -35.38
N MET A 40 13.50 24.64 -36.38
CA MET A 40 13.15 24.48 -37.79
C MET A 40 12.48 23.12 -38.08
N ARG A 41 12.99 22.04 -37.49
CA ARG A 41 12.39 20.71 -37.58
C ARG A 41 10.98 20.69 -36.98
N GLY A 42 10.79 21.35 -35.83
CA GLY A 42 9.48 21.56 -35.22
C GLY A 42 8.51 22.33 -36.10
N ILE A 43 8.95 23.43 -36.72
CA ILE A 43 8.13 24.23 -37.65
C ILE A 43 7.71 23.40 -38.88
N LEU A 44 8.60 22.55 -39.41
CA LEU A 44 8.21 21.63 -40.49
C LEU A 44 7.12 20.66 -40.05
N CYS A 45 7.25 20.06 -38.85
CA CYS A 45 6.20 19.22 -38.28
C CYS A 45 4.88 19.99 -38.12
N LEU A 46 4.91 21.26 -37.69
CA LEU A 46 3.71 22.12 -37.62
C LEU A 46 3.07 22.35 -38.99
N LYS A 47 3.87 22.55 -40.04
CA LYS A 47 3.36 22.76 -41.41
C LYS A 47 2.69 21.53 -42.02
N VAL A 48 2.98 20.34 -41.52
CA VAL A 48 2.36 19.08 -41.94
C VAL A 48 1.38 18.52 -40.90
N ASP A 49 0.98 19.34 -39.92
CA ASP A 49 0.03 19.00 -38.84
C ASP A 49 0.45 17.81 -37.94
N GLU A 50 1.75 17.52 -37.87
CA GLU A 50 2.34 16.51 -36.99
C GLU A 50 2.68 17.11 -35.61
N TYR A 51 1.65 17.54 -34.87
CA TYR A 51 1.83 18.36 -33.67
C TYR A 51 2.61 17.68 -32.53
N ASN A 52 2.43 16.37 -32.31
CA ASN A 52 3.17 15.64 -31.27
C ASN A 52 4.68 15.56 -31.60
N ALA A 53 5.02 15.37 -32.87
CA ALA A 53 6.40 15.41 -33.32
C ALA A 53 6.98 16.83 -33.20
N ALA A 54 6.18 17.85 -33.51
CA ALA A 54 6.56 19.24 -33.32
C ALA A 54 6.88 19.55 -31.85
N ILE A 55 6.01 19.14 -30.91
CA ILE A 55 6.22 19.29 -29.45
C ILE A 55 7.55 18.67 -29.04
N SER A 56 7.84 17.43 -29.48
CA SER A 56 9.11 16.77 -29.14
C SER A 56 10.33 17.53 -29.68
N CYS A 57 10.27 18.03 -30.91
CA CYS A 57 11.38 18.78 -31.51
C CYS A 57 11.58 20.13 -30.80
N LEU A 58 10.49 20.86 -30.56
CA LEU A 58 10.52 22.19 -29.95
C LEU A 58 10.92 22.14 -28.46
N ALA A 59 10.59 21.05 -27.76
CA ALA A 59 11.11 20.80 -26.41
C ALA A 59 12.64 20.68 -26.40
N ASN A 60 13.25 19.97 -27.38
CA ASN A 60 14.70 19.90 -27.52
C ASN A 60 15.33 21.28 -27.82
N ALA A 61 14.66 22.10 -28.64
CA ALA A 61 15.11 23.47 -28.91
C ALA A 61 15.16 24.32 -27.63
N ILE A 62 14.11 24.25 -26.82
CA ILE A 62 14.02 24.95 -25.52
C ILE A 62 15.05 24.41 -24.52
N GLU A 63 15.33 23.11 -24.50
CA GLU A 63 16.34 22.51 -23.62
C GLU A 63 17.75 22.99 -23.95
N LEU A 64 18.07 23.15 -25.24
CA LEU A 64 19.37 23.65 -25.70
C LEU A 64 19.52 25.17 -25.50
N GLU A 65 18.44 25.93 -25.64
CA GLU A 65 18.42 27.39 -25.48
C GLU A 65 17.06 27.87 -24.93
N ASP A 66 17.00 28.13 -23.62
CA ASP A 66 15.77 28.39 -22.88
C ASP A 66 15.38 29.88 -22.78
N THR A 67 16.09 30.76 -23.51
CA THR A 67 15.91 32.22 -23.50
C THR A 67 15.43 32.80 -24.83
N ASN A 68 15.07 31.96 -25.82
CA ASN A 68 14.56 32.42 -27.12
C ASN A 68 13.03 32.39 -27.15
N GLY A 69 12.41 33.55 -27.39
CA GLY A 69 10.94 33.68 -27.40
C GLY A 69 10.24 32.93 -28.53
N ASP A 70 10.89 32.75 -29.68
CA ASP A 70 10.27 32.13 -30.85
C ASP A 70 10.09 30.62 -30.66
N TYR A 71 11.03 29.95 -29.98
CA TYR A 71 10.93 28.53 -29.67
C TYR A 71 9.74 28.25 -28.75
N TYR A 72 9.55 29.10 -27.72
CA TYR A 72 8.39 29.01 -26.84
C TYR A 72 7.08 29.33 -27.57
N TYR A 73 7.06 30.30 -28.48
CA TYR A 73 5.87 30.62 -29.27
C TYR A 73 5.43 29.43 -30.11
N ASN A 74 6.36 28.83 -30.84
CA ASN A 74 6.09 27.66 -31.68
C ASN A 74 5.65 26.46 -30.83
N TYR A 75 6.29 26.25 -29.66
CA TYR A 75 5.92 25.19 -28.74
C TYR A 75 4.50 25.38 -28.17
N ALA A 76 4.19 26.60 -27.72
CA ALA A 76 2.87 26.97 -27.22
C ALA A 76 1.79 26.80 -28.29
N TYR A 77 2.08 27.19 -29.53
CA TYR A 77 1.18 26.98 -30.67
C TYR A 77 0.91 25.49 -30.92
N ALA A 78 1.94 24.64 -30.87
CA ALA A 78 1.78 23.19 -31.00
C ALA A 78 0.86 22.61 -29.90
N LEU A 79 1.06 23.05 -28.65
CA LEU A 79 0.26 22.64 -27.49
C LEU A 79 -1.20 23.08 -27.62
N GLU A 80 -1.44 24.30 -28.10
CA GLU A 80 -2.78 24.83 -28.34
C GLU A 80 -3.52 24.00 -29.40
N LYS A 81 -2.83 23.59 -30.47
CA LYS A 81 -3.42 22.77 -31.55
C LYS A 81 -3.86 21.38 -31.10
N ILE A 82 -3.15 20.77 -30.15
CA ILE A 82 -3.58 19.50 -29.54
C ILE A 82 -4.54 19.69 -28.38
N GLY A 83 -4.85 20.93 -28.00
CA GLY A 83 -5.88 21.25 -27.01
C GLY A 83 -5.39 21.34 -25.56
N SER A 84 -4.08 21.50 -25.32
CA SER A 84 -3.56 21.80 -23.96
C SER A 84 -3.41 23.30 -23.76
N PHE A 85 -4.51 23.93 -23.36
CA PHE A 85 -4.62 25.39 -23.29
C PHE A 85 -3.86 25.97 -22.10
N SER A 86 -3.86 25.32 -20.93
CA SER A 86 -3.08 25.81 -19.79
C SER A 86 -1.57 25.73 -20.01
N ASP A 87 -1.05 24.65 -20.61
CA ASP A 87 0.37 24.60 -21.01
C ASP A 87 0.65 25.66 -22.08
N ALA A 88 -0.21 25.80 -23.11
CA ALA A 88 -0.04 26.82 -24.14
C ALA A 88 0.00 28.23 -23.55
N ALA A 89 -0.90 28.59 -22.64
CA ALA A 89 -0.92 29.90 -21.99
C ALA A 89 0.36 30.16 -21.19
N LEU A 90 0.87 29.16 -20.47
CA LEU A 90 2.13 29.25 -19.75
C LEU A 90 3.30 29.53 -20.71
N TYR A 91 3.42 28.74 -21.78
CA TYR A 91 4.55 28.88 -22.71
C TYR A 91 4.43 30.11 -23.61
N TYR A 92 3.22 30.57 -23.92
CA TYR A 92 3.02 31.90 -24.53
C TYR A 92 3.46 33.03 -23.60
N GLY A 93 3.24 32.91 -22.29
CA GLY A 93 3.78 33.87 -21.33
C GLY A 93 5.31 33.89 -21.33
N ARG A 94 5.96 32.72 -21.42
CA ARG A 94 7.42 32.64 -21.60
C ARG A 94 7.87 33.22 -22.93
N ALA A 95 7.14 32.96 -24.02
CA ALA A 95 7.41 33.56 -25.32
C ALA A 95 7.37 35.09 -25.24
N TYR A 96 6.32 35.66 -24.61
CA TYR A 96 6.19 37.09 -24.39
C TYR A 96 7.36 37.68 -23.59
N LYS A 97 7.83 36.95 -22.56
CA LYS A 97 8.95 37.36 -21.72
C LYS A 97 10.27 37.48 -22.49
N PHE A 98 10.53 36.55 -23.40
CA PHE A 98 11.83 36.41 -24.08
C PHE A 98 11.86 36.92 -25.52
N THR A 99 10.72 37.17 -26.18
CA THR A 99 10.71 37.61 -27.58
C THR A 99 11.23 39.04 -27.74
N GLU A 100 12.09 39.25 -28.73
CA GLU A 100 12.50 40.59 -29.19
C GLU A 100 11.60 41.12 -30.32
N ASN A 101 10.65 40.31 -30.81
CA ASN A 101 9.74 40.67 -31.88
C ASN A 101 8.52 41.43 -31.33
N GLU A 102 8.47 42.74 -31.61
CA GLU A 102 7.37 43.62 -31.20
C GLU A 102 5.99 43.22 -31.76
N GLU A 103 5.94 42.58 -32.93
CA GLU A 103 4.69 42.11 -33.54
C GLU A 103 4.11 40.93 -32.76
N ILE A 104 4.92 39.92 -32.48
CA ILE A 104 4.56 38.75 -31.65
C ILE A 104 4.19 39.21 -30.23
N ARG A 105 4.98 40.11 -29.65
CA ARG A 105 4.69 40.68 -28.32
C ARG A 105 3.32 41.35 -28.27
N LYS A 106 2.96 42.14 -29.29
CA LYS A 106 1.66 42.81 -29.39
C LYS A 106 0.52 41.81 -29.58
N GLU A 107 0.70 40.80 -30.43
CA GLU A 107 -0.26 39.71 -30.60
C GLU A 107 -0.56 39.03 -29.26
N LEU A 108 0.47 38.50 -28.60
CA LEU A 108 0.38 37.77 -27.34
C LEU A 108 -0.26 38.59 -26.21
N SER A 109 -0.03 39.90 -26.17
CA SER A 109 -0.59 40.78 -25.12
C SER A 109 -2.12 40.81 -25.06
N THR A 110 -2.80 40.31 -26.10
CA THR A 110 -4.27 40.32 -26.20
C THR A 110 -4.90 38.92 -26.25
N VAL A 111 -4.10 37.85 -26.39
CA VAL A 111 -4.58 36.48 -26.69
C VAL A 111 -5.55 35.96 -25.63
N TYR A 112 -5.25 36.17 -24.34
CA TYR A 112 -6.06 35.61 -23.24
C TYR A 112 -6.91 36.63 -22.48
N ILE A 113 -7.04 37.87 -22.96
CA ILE A 113 -7.72 38.95 -22.20
C ILE A 113 -9.17 38.62 -21.80
N ASN A 114 -9.83 37.73 -22.54
CA ASN A 114 -11.21 37.31 -22.30
C ASN A 114 -11.35 36.02 -21.48
N ASN A 115 -10.25 35.35 -21.11
CA ASN A 115 -10.26 34.16 -20.25
C ASN A 115 -9.39 34.42 -19.01
N THR A 116 -10.02 34.64 -17.86
CA THR A 116 -9.33 35.04 -16.63
C THR A 116 -8.26 34.03 -16.18
N THR A 117 -8.54 32.72 -16.24
CA THR A 117 -7.58 31.70 -15.80
C THR A 117 -6.37 31.60 -16.74
N LEU A 118 -6.59 31.49 -18.05
CA LEU A 118 -5.47 31.45 -19.00
C LEU A 118 -4.65 32.74 -18.95
N ASN A 119 -5.33 33.89 -18.76
CA ASN A 119 -4.64 35.17 -18.57
C ASN A 119 -3.80 35.19 -17.29
N ASN A 120 -4.28 34.62 -16.18
CA ASN A 120 -3.50 34.53 -14.95
C ASN A 120 -2.23 33.70 -15.17
N ILE A 121 -2.35 32.50 -15.75
CA ILE A 121 -1.22 31.62 -16.07
C ILE A 121 -0.22 32.35 -17.00
N PHE A 122 -0.72 32.94 -18.08
CA PHE A 122 0.07 33.70 -19.05
C PHE A 122 0.81 34.86 -18.38
N MET A 123 0.09 35.70 -17.63
CA MET A 123 0.66 36.89 -17.00
C MET A 123 1.71 36.50 -15.97
N THR A 124 1.45 35.50 -15.14
CA THR A 124 2.45 34.99 -14.20
C THR A 124 3.69 34.52 -14.96
N ALA A 125 3.57 33.68 -16.00
CA ALA A 125 4.74 33.25 -16.77
C ALA A 125 5.49 34.41 -17.46
N ALA A 126 4.76 35.43 -17.91
CA ALA A 126 5.30 36.61 -18.58
C ALA A 126 6.07 37.56 -17.66
N THR A 127 5.59 37.79 -16.43
CA THR A 127 6.12 38.80 -15.50
C THR A 127 6.95 38.23 -14.36
N LEU A 128 6.82 36.93 -14.07
CA LEU A 128 7.44 36.31 -12.90
C LEU A 128 8.95 36.49 -12.91
N LYS A 129 9.46 37.03 -11.81
CA LYS A 129 10.89 36.97 -11.49
C LYS A 129 11.21 35.57 -10.99
N LYS A 130 12.26 34.96 -11.53
CA LYS A 130 12.70 33.62 -11.16
C LYS A 130 12.92 33.55 -9.64
N LYS A 131 12.26 32.59 -8.97
CA LYS A 131 12.44 32.28 -7.55
C LYS A 131 12.96 30.86 -7.38
N LYS A 132 13.36 30.55 -6.15
CA LYS A 132 13.80 29.20 -5.76
C LYS A 132 12.83 28.62 -4.75
N TYR A 133 12.26 27.46 -5.07
CA TYR A 133 11.28 26.79 -4.23
C TYR A 133 11.89 25.56 -3.59
N ILE A 134 11.87 25.49 -2.27
CA ILE A 134 12.18 24.27 -1.53
C ILE A 134 10.85 23.65 -1.11
N ILE A 135 10.53 22.46 -1.62
CA ILE A 135 9.28 21.74 -1.32
C ILE A 135 9.59 20.66 -0.28
N LEU A 136 9.11 20.83 0.94
CA LEU A 136 9.13 19.80 1.99
C LEU A 136 7.93 18.87 1.77
N SER A 137 8.15 17.75 1.10
CA SER A 137 7.08 16.88 0.63
C SER A 137 6.65 15.82 1.65
N SER A 138 5.36 15.49 1.62
CA SER A 138 4.79 14.32 2.32
C SER A 138 5.01 12.99 1.57
N ASN A 139 5.50 13.01 0.33
CA ASN A 139 5.58 11.85 -0.56
C ASN A 139 6.99 11.62 -1.10
N LEU A 140 7.28 10.37 -1.49
CA LEU A 140 8.44 10.09 -2.35
C LEU A 140 8.07 10.41 -3.81
N TRP A 141 9.05 10.81 -4.61
CA TRP A 141 8.86 11.09 -6.03
C TRP A 141 8.42 9.86 -6.83
N ARG A 142 8.76 8.66 -6.34
CA ARG A 142 8.40 7.37 -6.94
C ARG A 142 7.03 6.83 -6.51
N ASP A 143 6.37 7.49 -5.56
CA ASP A 143 5.03 7.11 -5.12
C ASP A 143 3.99 7.46 -6.22
N SER A 144 2.72 7.17 -5.96
CA SER A 144 1.64 7.60 -6.86
C SER A 144 1.67 9.10 -7.09
N TYR A 145 1.36 9.52 -8.32
CA TYR A 145 1.35 10.92 -8.71
C TYR A 145 0.33 11.71 -7.86
N GLN A 146 0.77 12.84 -7.30
CA GLN A 146 0.04 13.58 -6.28
C GLN A 146 0.28 15.08 -6.41
N ARG A 147 -0.55 15.90 -5.75
CA ARG A 147 -0.51 17.37 -5.74
C ARG A 147 0.91 17.96 -5.65
N THR A 148 1.75 17.48 -4.73
CA THR A 148 3.13 17.97 -4.56
C THR A 148 3.96 17.85 -5.84
N HIS A 149 3.76 16.77 -6.61
CA HIS A 149 4.47 16.47 -7.85
C HIS A 149 4.01 17.37 -9.00
N HIS A 150 2.71 17.65 -9.06
CA HIS A 150 2.15 18.55 -10.07
C HIS A 150 2.55 20.00 -9.82
N ILE A 151 2.49 20.46 -8.57
CA ILE A 151 2.92 21.81 -8.18
C ILE A 151 4.41 21.99 -8.50
N ALA A 152 5.27 21.03 -8.12
CA ALA A 152 6.70 21.10 -8.40
C ALA A 152 7.01 21.28 -9.90
N ARG A 153 6.39 20.46 -10.77
CA ARG A 153 6.58 20.57 -12.22
C ARG A 153 6.03 21.86 -12.80
N SER A 154 4.86 22.29 -12.33
CA SER A 154 4.23 23.52 -12.82
C SER A 154 5.07 24.75 -12.43
N LEU A 155 5.67 24.76 -11.23
CA LEU A 155 6.61 25.79 -10.80
C LEU A 155 7.88 25.82 -11.68
N VAL A 156 8.44 24.67 -12.05
CA VAL A 156 9.56 24.58 -13.01
C VAL A 156 9.16 25.12 -14.38
N LYS A 157 8.00 24.70 -14.90
CA LYS A 157 7.49 25.16 -16.19
C LYS A 157 7.34 26.69 -16.22
N LEU A 158 6.86 27.29 -15.14
CA LEU A 158 6.79 28.76 -14.95
C LEU A 158 8.16 29.46 -14.90
N GLY A 159 9.27 28.71 -14.89
CA GLY A 159 10.63 29.24 -14.98
C GLY A 159 11.35 29.37 -13.64
N ASN A 160 10.90 28.68 -12.59
CA ASN A 160 11.53 28.68 -11.27
C ASN A 160 12.49 27.49 -11.09
N ASP A 161 13.44 27.64 -10.17
CA ASP A 161 14.21 26.48 -9.69
C ASP A 161 13.43 25.80 -8.55
N VAL A 162 13.33 24.47 -8.60
CA VAL A 162 12.55 23.69 -7.63
C VAL A 162 13.40 22.57 -7.05
N PHE A 163 13.58 22.63 -5.73
CA PHE A 163 14.28 21.67 -4.90
C PHE A 163 13.25 20.87 -4.10
N TYR A 164 12.92 19.68 -4.58
CA TYR A 164 11.94 18.80 -3.95
C TYR A 164 12.61 17.90 -2.93
N VAL A 165 12.30 18.09 -1.66
CA VAL A 165 12.84 17.28 -0.56
C VAL A 165 11.79 16.27 -0.13
N GLU A 166 12.05 14.99 -0.46
CA GLU A 166 11.19 13.87 -0.12
C GLU A 166 11.09 13.70 1.42
N LYS A 167 10.07 12.96 1.88
CA LYS A 167 10.08 12.43 3.26
C LYS A 167 11.31 11.54 3.49
N PRO A 168 11.88 11.47 4.70
CA PRO A 168 13.08 10.68 4.96
C PRO A 168 12.93 9.20 4.59
N LEU A 169 13.90 8.71 3.81
CA LEU A 169 14.04 7.29 3.51
C LEU A 169 14.63 6.58 4.72
N SER A 170 13.87 5.66 5.27
CA SER A 170 14.31 4.85 6.41
C SER A 170 15.22 3.71 5.95
N THR A 171 16.40 3.58 6.55
CA THR A 171 17.29 2.43 6.37
C THR A 171 17.78 1.92 7.72
N VAL A 172 18.00 0.61 7.83
CA VAL A 172 18.42 -0.05 9.08
C VAL A 172 19.93 -0.26 9.07
N ILE A 173 20.61 0.19 10.12
CA ILE A 173 22.07 0.08 10.28
C ILE A 173 22.43 -1.21 11.06
N GLU A 174 23.52 -1.88 10.66
CA GLU A 174 24.08 -3.05 11.36
C GLU A 174 24.72 -2.67 12.71
N SER A 175 24.67 -3.59 13.68
CA SER A 175 25.21 -3.37 15.03
C SER A 175 26.72 -3.11 15.00
N GLY A 176 27.15 -1.89 15.39
CA GLY A 176 28.55 -1.49 15.49
C GLY A 176 29.05 -0.56 14.38
N SER A 177 28.26 -0.30 13.34
CA SER A 177 28.56 0.76 12.38
C SER A 177 28.31 2.14 13.02
N LEU A 178 29.22 3.09 12.85
CA LEU A 178 29.01 4.48 13.23
C LEU A 178 28.90 5.28 11.94
N ILE A 179 27.68 5.61 11.54
CA ILE A 179 27.43 6.51 10.40
C ILE A 179 27.01 7.86 10.98
N THR A 180 27.78 8.88 10.65
CA THR A 180 27.58 10.25 11.09
C THR A 180 26.55 10.97 10.24
N ARG A 181 25.97 12.04 10.80
CA ARG A 181 25.03 12.91 10.08
C ARG A 181 25.65 13.56 8.83
N GLU A 182 26.94 13.87 8.89
CA GLU A 182 27.71 14.42 7.77
C GLU A 182 27.83 13.41 6.62
N GLU A 183 28.09 12.13 6.92
CA GLU A 183 28.10 11.07 5.91
C GLU A 183 26.73 10.87 5.25
N LEU A 184 25.64 10.94 6.04
CA LEU A 184 24.29 10.91 5.49
C LEU A 184 24.02 12.10 4.57
N LEU A 185 24.41 13.31 4.98
CA LEU A 185 24.29 14.51 4.15
C LEU A 185 25.03 14.34 2.83
N LEU A 186 26.30 13.91 2.86
CA LEU A 186 27.09 13.63 1.66
C LEU A 186 26.43 12.58 0.77
N TYR A 187 25.86 11.52 1.35
CA TYR A 187 25.12 10.52 0.60
C TYR A 187 23.92 11.12 -0.13
N SER A 188 23.08 11.90 0.56
CA SER A 188 21.92 12.56 -0.08
C SER A 188 22.35 13.52 -1.19
N LEU A 189 23.44 14.27 -1.00
CA LEU A 189 23.97 15.21 -2.00
C LEU A 189 24.59 14.50 -3.23
N ASN A 190 25.18 13.31 -3.04
CA ASN A 190 25.75 12.53 -4.14
C ASN A 190 24.69 11.73 -4.93
N ASN A 191 23.44 11.64 -4.43
CA ASN A 191 22.35 10.89 -5.03
C ASN A 191 21.16 11.78 -5.45
N ILE A 192 21.43 13.07 -5.75
CA ILE A 192 20.42 13.99 -6.27
C ILE A 192 19.96 13.49 -7.65
N ARG A 193 18.64 13.52 -7.87
CA ARG A 193 18.04 13.18 -9.16
C ARG A 193 17.41 14.42 -9.75
N LYS A 194 17.56 14.64 -11.06
CA LYS A 194 16.83 15.68 -11.78
C LYS A 194 15.81 15.03 -12.71
N ILE A 195 14.52 15.29 -12.47
CA ILE A 195 13.42 14.72 -13.26
C ILE A 195 12.47 15.87 -13.61
N ASP A 196 12.15 16.03 -14.91
CA ASP A 196 11.30 17.10 -15.43
C ASP A 196 11.74 18.52 -14.96
N GLY A 197 13.06 18.71 -14.83
CA GLY A 197 13.68 19.95 -14.34
C GLY A 197 13.61 20.18 -12.83
N VAL A 198 12.99 19.28 -12.05
CA VAL A 198 12.95 19.33 -10.58
C VAL A 198 14.17 18.61 -9.99
N ASP A 199 14.90 19.28 -9.10
CA ASP A 199 16.00 18.68 -8.35
C ASP A 199 15.46 17.98 -7.11
N ILE A 200 15.60 16.66 -7.03
CA ILE A 200 14.99 15.80 -6.03
C ILE A 200 16.05 15.32 -5.03
N TYR A 201 15.78 15.59 -3.76
CA TYR A 201 16.64 15.29 -2.63
C TYR A 201 15.94 14.28 -1.72
N SER A 202 16.66 13.21 -1.38
CA SER A 202 16.16 12.15 -0.51
C SER A 202 16.91 12.19 0.82
N PRO A 203 16.34 12.79 1.88
CA PRO A 203 16.93 12.69 3.21
C PRO A 203 16.91 11.23 3.68
N ILE A 204 17.91 10.85 4.47
CA ILE A 204 18.05 9.51 5.03
C ILE A 204 17.79 9.57 6.53
N GLN A 205 16.97 8.65 7.00
CA GLN A 205 16.76 8.38 8.40
C GLN A 205 17.36 7.01 8.72
N LEU A 206 18.38 7.01 9.57
CA LEU A 206 18.96 5.78 10.09
C LEU A 206 18.09 5.27 11.23
N LEU A 207 17.62 4.05 11.07
CA LEU A 207 16.96 3.30 12.11
C LEU A 207 17.96 2.29 12.68
N ASN A 208 17.96 2.10 13.99
CA ASN A 208 18.58 0.88 14.55
C ASN A 208 17.76 -0.35 14.09
N GLN A 209 18.20 -1.57 14.44
CA GLN A 209 17.61 -2.89 14.06
C GLN A 209 16.14 -3.14 14.45
N ASN A 210 15.46 -2.08 14.80
CA ASN A 210 14.58 -1.93 15.91
C ASN A 210 13.58 -0.78 15.62
N GLY A 211 13.79 -0.08 14.50
CA GLY A 211 12.89 0.94 13.98
C GLY A 211 13.05 2.34 14.60
N ASN A 212 13.86 2.51 15.65
CA ASN A 212 14.05 3.82 16.26
C ASN A 212 15.05 4.64 15.46
N LYS A 213 14.71 5.91 15.24
CA LYS A 213 15.62 6.88 14.64
C LYS A 213 16.87 7.02 15.50
N VAL A 214 18.02 6.68 14.93
CA VAL A 214 19.35 6.89 15.51
C VAL A 214 19.87 8.26 15.10
N GLU A 215 19.84 8.52 13.79
CA GLU A 215 20.25 9.77 13.17
C GLU A 215 19.37 10.04 11.94
N GLU A 216 19.27 11.30 11.53
CA GLU A 216 18.71 11.71 10.24
C GLU A 216 19.44 12.95 9.76
N ASN A 217 19.32 13.26 8.47
CA ASN A 217 19.91 14.46 7.88
C ASN A 217 18.88 15.46 7.31
N TYR A 218 17.60 15.36 7.67
CA TYR A 218 16.55 16.15 7.01
C TYR A 218 16.75 17.67 7.22
N LEU A 219 16.99 18.11 8.46
CA LEU A 219 17.23 19.53 8.75
C LEU A 219 18.50 20.03 8.05
N GLU A 220 19.59 19.27 8.14
CA GLU A 220 20.89 19.62 7.59
C GLU A 220 20.86 19.68 6.07
N LEU A 221 20.11 18.77 5.43
CA LEU A 221 19.93 18.77 3.98
C LEU A 221 19.16 20.00 3.52
N VAL A 222 18.05 20.34 4.19
CA VAL A 222 17.27 21.54 3.87
C VAL A 222 18.09 22.81 4.13
N GLN A 223 18.83 22.87 5.24
CA GLN A 223 19.73 23.98 5.56
C GLN A 223 20.86 24.11 4.54
N PHE A 224 21.44 22.99 4.08
CA PHE A 224 22.47 22.98 3.04
C PHE A 224 21.92 23.52 1.72
N ILE A 225 20.74 23.06 1.30
CA ILE A 225 20.07 23.55 0.09
C ILE A 225 19.86 25.06 0.24
N LEU A 226 19.24 25.51 1.33
CA LEU A 226 19.01 26.93 1.63
C LEU A 226 20.31 27.73 1.53
N ASN A 227 21.36 27.34 2.25
CA ASN A 227 22.66 28.02 2.22
C ASN A 227 23.30 28.06 0.82
N SER A 228 23.18 26.97 0.05
CA SER A 228 23.76 26.88 -1.29
C SER A 228 23.07 27.79 -2.31
N ILE A 229 21.81 28.16 -2.04
CA ILE A 229 20.98 28.92 -2.98
C ILE A 229 20.66 30.35 -2.50
N SER A 230 20.85 30.63 -1.22
CA SER A 230 20.68 31.94 -0.59
C SER A 230 21.84 32.87 -0.91
N ASN A 231 21.73 33.57 -2.05
CA ASN A 231 22.48 34.80 -2.30
C ASN A 231 21.55 36.00 -2.00
N ASP A 232 22.09 37.14 -1.53
CA ASP A 232 21.39 38.37 -1.10
C ASP A 232 20.38 38.99 -2.12
N LYS A 233 20.18 38.40 -3.30
CA LYS A 233 19.36 38.95 -4.40
C LYS A 233 18.16 38.08 -4.84
N GLU A 234 18.05 36.82 -4.43
CA GLU A 234 16.97 35.92 -4.91
C GLU A 234 16.12 35.40 -3.74
N GLU A 235 14.80 35.61 -3.82
CA GLU A 235 13.84 35.23 -2.77
C GLU A 235 13.59 33.70 -2.79
N VAL A 236 13.94 33.03 -1.70
CA VAL A 236 13.68 31.61 -1.47
C VAL A 236 12.29 31.44 -0.88
N VAL A 237 11.52 30.49 -1.42
CA VAL A 237 10.20 30.11 -0.92
C VAL A 237 10.26 28.67 -0.42
N ILE A 238 9.83 28.42 0.81
CA ILE A 238 9.70 27.07 1.37
C ILE A 238 8.22 26.70 1.40
N ILE A 239 7.85 25.60 0.75
CA ILE A 239 6.49 25.05 0.78
C ILE A 239 6.48 23.81 1.69
N SER A 240 5.59 23.79 2.66
CA SER A 240 5.43 22.67 3.61
C SER A 240 4.01 22.09 3.56
N TYR A 241 3.89 20.78 3.79
CA TYR A 241 2.60 20.07 3.75
C TYR A 241 2.21 19.36 5.07
N LEU A 242 3.18 18.84 5.83
CA LEU A 242 2.92 18.09 7.07
C LEU A 242 3.09 18.96 8.32
N PRO A 243 2.27 18.76 9.37
CA PRO A 243 2.44 19.42 10.66
C PRO A 243 3.85 19.29 11.23
N SER A 244 4.48 18.12 11.08
CA SER A 244 5.84 17.84 11.58
C SER A 244 6.94 18.69 10.94
N HIS A 245 6.72 19.29 9.76
CA HIS A 245 7.68 20.17 9.11
C HIS A 245 7.99 21.43 9.93
N ILE A 246 7.17 21.77 10.92
CA ILE A 246 7.49 22.85 11.87
C ILE A 246 8.82 22.62 12.58
N ASN A 247 9.22 21.37 12.80
CA ASN A 247 10.49 21.05 13.43
C ASN A 247 11.69 21.40 12.54
N ILE A 248 11.50 21.42 11.21
CA ILE A 248 12.51 21.89 10.27
C ILE A 248 12.44 23.40 10.18
N VAL A 249 11.26 23.95 9.84
CA VAL A 249 11.06 25.39 9.58
C VAL A 249 11.53 26.26 10.76
N LYS A 250 11.21 25.88 12.01
CA LYS A 250 11.61 26.67 13.19
C LYS A 250 13.11 26.63 13.50
N SER A 251 13.84 25.69 12.91
CA SER A 251 15.26 25.44 13.14
C SER A 251 16.16 25.91 11.99
N LEU A 252 15.58 26.34 10.85
CA LEU A 252 16.34 26.88 9.74
C LEU A 252 16.91 28.26 10.06
N GLU A 253 18.16 28.48 9.66
CA GLU A 253 18.82 29.78 9.69
C GLU A 253 18.79 30.40 8.28
N GLY A 254 18.34 31.66 8.17
CA GLY A 254 18.26 32.38 6.89
C GLY A 254 16.92 33.09 6.70
N SER A 255 16.81 33.86 5.62
CA SER A 255 15.57 34.54 5.23
C SER A 255 14.91 33.75 4.10
N PHE A 256 13.64 33.39 4.29
CA PHE A 256 12.82 32.71 3.30
C PHE A 256 11.34 33.07 3.52
N PHE A 257 10.54 32.98 2.46
CA PHE A 257 9.09 33.07 2.53
C PHE A 257 8.52 31.67 2.77
N HIS A 258 7.79 31.47 3.86
CA HIS A 258 7.21 30.18 4.22
C HIS A 258 5.73 30.10 3.83
N LEU A 259 5.42 29.17 2.93
CA LEU A 259 4.05 28.82 2.56
C LEU A 259 3.68 27.44 3.13
N TYR A 260 2.57 27.36 3.87
CA TYR A 260 1.98 26.10 4.31
C TYR A 260 0.78 25.72 3.43
N ASP A 261 0.86 24.60 2.71
CA ASP A 261 -0.26 24.05 1.94
C ASP A 261 -1.04 23.04 2.80
N CYS A 262 -2.09 23.52 3.44
CA CYS A 262 -3.00 22.78 4.31
C CYS A 262 -3.98 21.96 3.46
N VAL A 263 -3.64 20.69 3.23
CA VAL A 263 -4.37 19.81 2.30
C VAL A 263 -5.58 19.12 2.94
N ASP A 264 -5.48 18.74 4.21
CA ASP A 264 -6.49 17.97 4.93
C ASP A 264 -6.64 18.47 6.37
N ASP A 265 -7.75 18.11 7.03
CA ASP A 265 -7.92 18.35 8.47
C ASP A 265 -7.11 17.33 9.30
N HIS A 266 -5.93 17.73 9.76
CA HIS A 266 -5.07 16.91 10.62
C HIS A 266 -5.64 16.65 12.03
N SER A 267 -6.78 17.25 12.39
CA SER A 267 -7.40 17.06 13.71
C SER A 267 -8.42 15.94 13.80
N ASP A 268 -8.91 15.40 12.68
CA ASP A 268 -9.87 14.30 12.68
C ASP A 268 -9.18 12.94 12.82
N LEU A 269 -8.68 12.64 14.02
CA LEU A 269 -7.97 11.39 14.34
C LEU A 269 -8.81 10.12 14.13
N LYS A 270 -10.14 10.24 13.98
CA LYS A 270 -11.02 9.08 13.76
C LYS A 270 -10.90 8.57 12.33
N TYR A 271 -10.80 9.49 11.36
CA TYR A 271 -10.82 9.18 9.93
C TYR A 271 -9.49 9.47 9.21
N ALA A 272 -8.62 10.33 9.78
CA ALA A 272 -7.25 10.55 9.33
C ALA A 272 -6.30 9.55 10.00
N PHE A 273 -6.06 8.40 9.36
CA PHE A 273 -5.19 7.33 9.90
C PHE A 273 -3.70 7.74 10.01
N TRP A 274 -3.30 8.86 9.40
CA TRP A 274 -1.95 9.41 9.44
C TRP A 274 -1.74 10.45 10.54
N GLY A 275 -2.82 10.96 11.15
CA GLY A 275 -2.76 11.99 12.18
C GLY A 275 -2.44 11.42 13.56
N ASN A 276 -1.62 12.15 14.32
CA ASN A 276 -1.39 11.89 15.75
C ASN A 276 -1.93 13.04 16.61
N LYS A 277 -2.18 12.80 17.90
CA LYS A 277 -2.73 13.82 18.82
C LYS A 277 -1.90 15.11 18.89
N ASN A 278 -0.59 15.03 18.64
CA ASN A 278 0.30 16.18 18.67
C ASN A 278 0.30 16.96 17.34
N ASP A 279 -0.20 16.39 16.25
CA ASP A 279 -0.22 17.08 14.95
C ASP A 279 -1.04 18.35 14.99
N SER A 280 -2.16 18.39 15.72
CA SER A 280 -2.93 19.63 15.88
C SER A 280 -2.12 20.75 16.56
N LEU A 281 -1.21 20.42 17.48
CA LEU A 281 -0.31 21.39 18.10
C LEU A 281 0.76 21.86 17.12
N LEU A 282 1.38 20.91 16.41
CA LEU A 282 2.43 21.19 15.43
C LEU A 282 1.90 22.01 14.24
N GLU A 283 0.69 21.72 13.77
CA GLU A 283 0.04 22.42 12.67
C GLU A 283 -0.29 23.86 13.04
N GLN A 284 -0.82 24.11 14.24
CA GLN A 284 -1.06 25.49 14.70
C GLN A 284 0.25 26.27 14.78
N GLU A 285 1.30 25.65 15.34
CA GLU A 285 2.63 26.27 15.42
C GLU A 285 3.24 26.53 14.02
N LEU A 286 2.96 25.65 13.05
CA LEU A 286 3.35 25.81 11.64
C LEU A 286 2.62 26.97 10.98
N MET A 287 1.29 27.06 11.16
CA MET A 287 0.46 28.15 10.63
C MET A 287 0.81 29.50 11.25
N ASP A 288 1.17 29.55 12.54
CA ASP A 288 1.56 30.78 13.22
C ASP A 288 2.89 31.36 12.68
N ARG A 289 3.74 30.52 12.07
CA ARG A 289 5.00 30.94 11.44
C ARG A 289 4.92 31.15 9.93
N ALA A 290 3.89 30.60 9.28
CA ALA A 290 3.75 30.71 7.84
C ALA A 290 3.44 32.14 7.42
N ASP A 291 4.17 32.63 6.40
CA ASP A 291 3.88 33.91 5.75
C ASP A 291 2.58 33.83 4.95
N ALA A 292 2.28 32.66 4.39
CA ALA A 292 1.00 32.38 3.74
C ALA A 292 0.53 30.94 3.96
N ILE A 293 -0.79 30.75 3.94
CA ILE A 293 -1.44 29.45 4.07
C ILE A 293 -2.32 29.25 2.84
N THR A 294 -2.17 28.12 2.16
CA THR A 294 -3.15 27.66 1.16
C THR A 294 -3.98 26.53 1.73
N THR A 295 -5.25 26.46 1.34
CA THR A 295 -6.19 25.40 1.77
C THR A 295 -6.85 24.80 0.54
N THR A 296 -7.11 23.50 0.55
CA THR A 296 -7.75 22.81 -0.61
C THR A 296 -9.27 22.93 -0.60
N ALA A 297 -9.88 23.03 0.59
CA ALA A 297 -11.32 23.08 0.78
C ALA A 297 -11.81 24.38 1.42
N THR A 298 -13.02 24.78 1.07
CA THR A 298 -13.71 26.00 1.53
C THR A 298 -13.94 25.99 3.04
N SER A 299 -14.25 24.83 3.62
CA SER A 299 -14.42 24.67 5.08
C SER A 299 -13.10 24.90 5.83
N LEU A 300 -11.98 24.36 5.33
CA LEU A 300 -10.64 24.66 5.87
C LEU A 300 -10.32 26.15 5.75
N PHE A 301 -10.51 26.73 4.55
CA PHE A 301 -10.31 28.17 4.32
C PHE A 301 -11.08 29.00 5.35
N LEU A 302 -12.37 28.73 5.53
CA LEU A 302 -13.22 29.48 6.46
C LEU A 302 -12.85 29.25 7.92
N GLN A 303 -12.41 28.05 8.29
CA GLN A 303 -11.92 27.79 9.63
C GLN A 303 -10.66 28.63 9.93
N ARG A 304 -9.66 28.61 9.03
CA ARG A 304 -8.43 29.39 9.23
C ARG A 304 -8.68 30.90 9.13
N PHE A 305 -9.44 31.33 8.13
CA PHE A 305 -9.67 32.75 7.86
C PHE A 305 -10.74 33.39 8.76
N SER A 306 -11.93 32.79 8.83
CA SER A 306 -13.09 33.38 9.54
C SER A 306 -13.04 33.12 11.04
N ILE A 307 -12.72 31.91 11.48
CA ILE A 307 -12.71 31.55 12.90
C ILE A 307 -11.39 31.93 13.55
N GLU A 308 -10.28 31.46 12.99
CA GLU A 308 -8.94 31.65 13.57
C GLU A 308 -8.31 33.01 13.19
N LYS A 309 -8.98 33.79 12.33
CA LYS A 309 -8.60 35.16 11.93
C LYS A 309 -7.22 35.27 11.24
N ARG A 310 -6.83 34.22 10.49
CA ARG A 310 -5.58 34.18 9.71
C ARG A 310 -5.76 34.84 8.34
N SER A 311 -5.47 36.13 8.23
CA SER A 311 -5.70 36.93 7.02
C SER A 311 -4.82 36.57 5.83
N ASN A 312 -3.76 35.79 6.05
CA ASN A 312 -2.84 35.27 5.03
C ASN A 312 -3.26 33.88 4.49
N THR A 313 -4.55 33.54 4.60
CA THR A 313 -5.11 32.27 4.08
C THR A 313 -5.69 32.48 2.69
N TYR A 314 -5.42 31.54 1.78
CA TYR A 314 -5.90 31.50 0.40
C TYR A 314 -6.48 30.12 0.07
N LEU A 315 -7.45 30.09 -0.85
CA LEU A 315 -8.06 28.84 -1.32
C LEU A 315 -7.36 28.37 -2.61
N SER A 316 -6.79 27.17 -2.58
CA SER A 316 -6.07 26.52 -3.67
C SER A 316 -6.54 25.07 -3.80
N ARG A 317 -7.65 24.88 -4.51
CA ARG A 317 -8.29 23.58 -4.77
C ARG A 317 -7.36 22.59 -5.48
N ASN A 318 -7.75 21.33 -5.51
CA ASN A 318 -7.19 20.32 -6.40
C ASN A 318 -7.47 20.65 -7.87
N ALA A 319 -6.80 19.89 -8.75
CA ALA A 319 -6.69 20.16 -10.17
C ALA A 319 -6.33 18.87 -10.94
N VAL A 320 -6.29 18.97 -12.25
CA VAL A 320 -5.90 17.93 -13.21
C VAL A 320 -4.93 18.49 -14.26
N ASN A 321 -4.20 17.64 -14.98
CA ASN A 321 -3.46 18.09 -16.17
C ASN A 321 -4.32 17.82 -17.42
N GLU A 322 -4.50 18.81 -18.28
CA GLU A 322 -5.25 18.66 -19.55
C GLU A 322 -4.72 17.51 -20.40
N MET A 323 -3.39 17.43 -20.57
CA MET A 323 -2.71 16.39 -21.37
C MET A 323 -3.02 14.96 -20.95
N ASP A 324 -3.39 14.72 -19.69
CA ASP A 324 -3.70 13.37 -19.23
C ASP A 324 -5.01 12.86 -19.86
N PHE A 325 -5.89 13.77 -20.31
CA PHE A 325 -7.28 13.50 -20.72
C PHE A 325 -7.65 13.90 -22.17
N ILE A 326 -6.70 14.43 -22.96
CA ILE A 326 -6.94 14.86 -24.36
C ILE A 326 -7.11 13.69 -25.36
N ASN A 327 -6.66 12.47 -25.03
CA ASN A 327 -6.73 11.32 -25.96
C ASN A 327 -8.07 10.56 -25.83
N GLU A 328 -8.81 10.42 -26.93
CA GLU A 328 -10.21 9.96 -26.90
C GLU A 328 -10.48 8.51 -27.36
N ASN A 329 -9.45 7.73 -27.74
CA ASN A 329 -9.65 6.37 -28.26
C ASN A 329 -8.88 5.32 -27.44
N PHE A 330 -9.52 4.78 -26.41
CA PHE A 330 -8.98 3.67 -25.63
C PHE A 330 -9.75 2.37 -25.91
N GLU A 331 -9.00 1.32 -26.23
CA GLU A 331 -9.55 -0.04 -26.31
C GLU A 331 -10.16 -0.45 -24.96
N LEU A 332 -11.24 -1.25 -25.03
CA LEU A 332 -11.94 -1.76 -23.86
C LEU A 332 -11.03 -2.73 -23.08
N PRO A 333 -10.72 -2.47 -21.80
CA PRO A 333 -9.94 -3.41 -20.99
C PRO A 333 -10.61 -4.78 -20.83
N ASP A 334 -9.84 -5.85 -20.95
CA ASP A 334 -10.32 -7.25 -20.96
C ASP A 334 -11.13 -7.62 -19.70
N ASP A 335 -10.73 -7.09 -18.55
CA ASP A 335 -11.33 -7.38 -17.25
C ASP A 335 -12.64 -6.60 -16.98
N ILE A 336 -12.99 -5.63 -17.82
CA ILE A 336 -14.32 -5.00 -17.83
C ILE A 336 -15.16 -5.39 -19.05
N ALA A 337 -14.61 -6.18 -19.98
CA ALA A 337 -15.29 -6.57 -21.21
C ALA A 337 -16.61 -7.32 -20.97
N ASN A 338 -16.69 -8.10 -19.89
CA ASN A 338 -17.90 -8.85 -19.51
C ASN A 338 -18.79 -8.12 -18.49
N ILE A 339 -18.46 -6.88 -18.10
CA ILE A 339 -19.25 -6.10 -17.15
C ILE A 339 -20.31 -5.31 -17.91
N PRO A 340 -21.63 -5.54 -17.68
CA PRO A 340 -22.70 -4.84 -18.39
C PRO A 340 -22.70 -3.33 -18.13
N THR A 341 -23.17 -2.55 -19.11
CA THR A 341 -23.47 -1.12 -18.94
C THR A 341 -24.92 -0.94 -18.43
N PRO A 342 -25.23 0.16 -17.71
CA PRO A 342 -24.32 1.25 -17.33
C PRO A 342 -23.38 0.87 -16.17
N ARG A 343 -22.14 1.37 -16.22
CA ARG A 343 -21.09 1.13 -15.23
C ARG A 343 -20.89 2.38 -14.35
N ILE A 344 -21.01 2.18 -13.05
CA ILE A 344 -20.90 3.19 -12.00
C ILE A 344 -19.59 2.95 -11.26
N VAL A 345 -18.66 3.90 -11.27
CA VAL A 345 -17.28 3.66 -10.84
C VAL A 345 -16.91 4.43 -9.57
N PHE A 346 -16.24 3.74 -8.65
CA PHE A 346 -15.40 4.37 -7.62
C PHE A 346 -13.94 3.96 -7.86
N THR A 347 -13.03 4.92 -7.78
CA THR A 347 -11.58 4.71 -7.91
C THR A 347 -10.89 5.08 -6.59
N GLY A 348 -9.85 4.34 -6.20
CA GLY A 348 -9.02 4.65 -5.03
C GLY A 348 -9.21 3.69 -3.85
N TYR A 349 -8.61 4.04 -2.70
CA TYR A 349 -8.62 3.20 -1.51
C TYR A 349 -9.98 3.24 -0.81
N VAL A 350 -10.61 2.09 -0.62
CA VAL A 350 -11.82 1.92 0.20
C VAL A 350 -11.40 1.64 1.64
N TYR A 351 -11.72 2.54 2.55
CA TYR A 351 -11.42 2.44 3.99
C TYR A 351 -12.50 3.19 4.79
N LYS A 352 -12.33 3.36 6.11
CA LYS A 352 -13.30 3.94 7.06
C LYS A 352 -14.03 5.24 6.65
N ARG A 353 -13.56 5.98 5.64
CA ARG A 353 -14.24 7.16 5.07
C ARG A 353 -15.31 6.83 4.03
N PHE A 354 -15.30 5.62 3.47
CA PHE A 354 -16.28 5.13 2.52
C PHE A 354 -17.55 4.71 3.28
N ASP A 355 -18.68 5.28 2.88
CA ASP A 355 -19.99 4.98 3.45
C ASP A 355 -20.50 3.64 2.88
N GLU A 356 -20.04 2.55 3.49
CA GLU A 356 -20.35 1.19 3.06
C GLU A 356 -21.85 0.88 3.16
N ASP A 357 -22.53 1.40 4.18
CA ASP A 357 -23.96 1.17 4.38
C ASP A 357 -24.78 1.80 3.27
N LEU A 358 -24.58 3.10 3.01
CA LEU A 358 -25.23 3.80 1.90
C LEU A 358 -24.89 3.15 0.55
N PHE A 359 -23.62 2.79 0.34
CA PHE A 359 -23.19 2.16 -0.91
C PHE A 359 -23.93 0.85 -1.16
N TYR A 360 -24.06 -0.04 -0.17
CA TYR A 360 -24.81 -1.28 -0.37
C TYR A 360 -26.29 -1.04 -0.63
N GLU A 361 -26.93 -0.10 0.08
CA GLU A 361 -28.34 0.23 -0.16
C GLU A 361 -28.56 0.64 -1.63
N VAL A 362 -27.66 1.46 -2.17
CA VAL A 362 -27.71 1.91 -3.57
C VAL A 362 -27.42 0.76 -4.54
N VAL A 363 -26.43 -0.09 -4.28
CA VAL A 363 -26.11 -1.23 -5.14
C VAL A 363 -27.28 -2.21 -5.22
N GLU A 364 -27.92 -2.50 -4.08
CA GLU A 364 -29.07 -3.41 -4.01
C GLU A 364 -30.33 -2.85 -4.68
N ALA A 365 -30.52 -1.53 -4.62
CA ALA A 365 -31.63 -0.86 -5.27
C ALA A 365 -31.52 -0.83 -6.82
N ASN A 366 -30.34 -1.09 -7.39
CA ASN A 366 -30.06 -0.97 -8.83
C ASN A 366 -29.48 -2.27 -9.45
N PRO A 367 -30.23 -3.38 -9.48
CA PRO A 367 -29.76 -4.64 -10.04
C PRO A 367 -29.49 -4.59 -11.56
N ASP A 368 -29.99 -3.55 -12.24
CA ASP A 368 -29.81 -3.25 -13.67
C ASP A 368 -28.50 -2.50 -14.00
N LYS A 369 -27.77 -2.03 -12.99
CA LYS A 369 -26.55 -1.22 -13.14
C LYS A 369 -25.35 -1.95 -12.55
N SER A 370 -24.17 -1.81 -13.15
CA SER A 370 -22.92 -2.43 -12.67
C SER A 370 -22.11 -1.45 -11.83
N PHE A 371 -21.83 -1.78 -10.57
CA PHE A 371 -20.96 -0.99 -9.69
C PHE A 371 -19.55 -1.54 -9.71
N VAL A 372 -18.57 -0.70 -10.08
CA VAL A 372 -17.18 -1.09 -10.32
C VAL A 372 -16.26 -0.37 -9.35
N ILE A 373 -15.53 -1.11 -8.53
CA ILE A 373 -14.52 -0.59 -7.60
C ILE A 373 -13.13 -0.87 -8.16
N ILE A 374 -12.35 0.20 -8.36
CA ILE A 374 -10.97 0.14 -8.85
C ILE A 374 -10.02 0.71 -7.81
N GLY A 375 -9.30 -0.14 -7.09
CA GLY A 375 -8.34 0.26 -6.07
C GLY A 375 -8.21 -0.76 -4.94
N SER A 376 -7.39 -0.43 -3.95
CA SER A 376 -7.24 -1.21 -2.73
C SER A 376 -8.50 -1.13 -1.86
N ILE A 377 -8.76 -2.19 -1.10
CA ILE A 377 -9.87 -2.27 -0.15
C ILE A 377 -9.29 -2.67 1.20
N GLN A 378 -9.62 -1.91 2.25
CA GLN A 378 -9.25 -2.20 3.61
C GLN A 378 -9.85 -3.55 4.02
N GLU A 379 -9.06 -4.37 4.72
CA GLU A 379 -9.54 -5.64 5.27
C GLU A 379 -10.83 -5.45 6.08
N GLY A 380 -11.83 -6.28 5.80
CA GLY A 380 -13.15 -6.25 6.46
C GLY A 380 -14.19 -5.34 5.79
N MET A 381 -13.82 -4.57 4.77
CA MET A 381 -14.77 -3.76 3.98
C MET A 381 -15.16 -4.44 2.67
N LEU A 382 -16.34 -4.10 2.16
CA LEU A 382 -16.93 -4.62 0.93
C LEU A 382 -17.06 -6.15 0.88
N ILE A 383 -17.37 -6.78 2.02
CA ILE A 383 -17.43 -8.25 2.16
C ILE A 383 -18.69 -8.89 1.56
N ARG A 384 -19.79 -8.14 1.37
CA ARG A 384 -21.03 -8.68 0.81
C ARG A 384 -20.89 -8.83 -0.70
N LYS A 385 -21.08 -10.06 -1.18
CA LYS A 385 -21.08 -10.35 -2.62
C LYS A 385 -22.45 -10.04 -3.20
N LEU A 386 -22.51 -9.06 -4.08
CA LEU A 386 -23.70 -8.69 -4.85
C LEU A 386 -23.45 -8.97 -6.34
N PRO A 387 -24.43 -9.46 -7.10
CA PRO A 387 -24.25 -9.90 -8.49
C PRO A 387 -23.87 -8.76 -9.45
N ASN A 388 -24.15 -7.52 -9.06
CA ASN A 388 -23.89 -6.29 -9.81
C ASN A 388 -22.74 -5.46 -9.20
N LEU A 389 -21.97 -6.00 -8.26
CA LEU A 389 -20.80 -5.37 -7.65
C LEU A 389 -19.51 -6.06 -8.12
N PHE A 390 -18.61 -5.31 -8.75
CA PHE A 390 -17.39 -5.80 -9.36
C PHE A 390 -16.16 -5.12 -8.71
N LEU A 391 -15.28 -5.92 -8.13
CA LEU A 391 -14.05 -5.45 -7.48
C LEU A 391 -12.85 -5.80 -8.36
N LEU A 392 -12.22 -4.80 -8.99
CA LEU A 392 -11.16 -5.02 -9.99
C LEU A 392 -9.74 -4.97 -9.41
N GLY A 393 -9.60 -4.58 -8.14
CA GLY A 393 -8.31 -4.35 -7.49
C GLY A 393 -7.58 -3.12 -8.03
N GLU A 394 -6.29 -3.02 -7.69
CA GLU A 394 -5.46 -1.87 -8.06
C GLU A 394 -5.08 -1.87 -9.55
N LYS A 395 -5.05 -0.68 -10.14
CA LYS A 395 -4.56 -0.40 -11.50
C LYS A 395 -3.50 0.68 -11.44
N LYS A 396 -2.57 0.69 -12.40
CA LYS A 396 -1.62 1.80 -12.53
C LYS A 396 -2.40 3.08 -12.83
N HIS A 397 -2.02 4.19 -12.19
CA HIS A 397 -2.67 5.48 -12.41
C HIS A 397 -2.67 5.89 -13.90
N SER A 398 -1.58 5.61 -14.62
CA SER A 398 -1.46 5.86 -16.07
C SER A 398 -2.46 5.07 -16.93
N GLU A 399 -3.04 3.99 -16.42
CA GLU A 399 -4.05 3.18 -17.10
C GLU A 399 -5.47 3.56 -16.70
N LEU A 400 -5.65 4.28 -15.59
CA LEU A 400 -6.95 4.59 -15.00
C LEU A 400 -7.89 5.26 -16.00
N LYS A 401 -7.38 6.21 -16.79
CA LYS A 401 -8.16 6.89 -17.83
C LYS A 401 -8.78 5.93 -18.85
N LYS A 402 -8.11 4.81 -19.18
CA LYS A 402 -8.63 3.79 -20.09
C LYS A 402 -9.90 3.16 -19.53
N TYR A 403 -9.91 2.89 -18.23
CA TYR A 403 -11.08 2.35 -17.55
C TYR A 403 -12.20 3.38 -17.47
N LEU A 404 -11.87 4.61 -17.07
CA LEU A 404 -12.84 5.69 -16.90
C LEU A 404 -13.61 5.99 -18.19
N HIS A 405 -12.97 5.97 -19.37
CA HIS A 405 -13.64 6.15 -20.66
C HIS A 405 -14.78 5.16 -20.95
N HIS A 406 -14.80 4.02 -20.24
CA HIS A 406 -15.82 2.98 -20.39
C HIS A 406 -16.86 2.98 -19.26
N MET A 407 -16.87 4.02 -18.42
CA MET A 407 -17.82 4.23 -17.31
C MET A 407 -18.83 5.32 -17.63
N GLN A 408 -20.00 5.27 -17.01
CA GLN A 408 -21.09 6.23 -17.27
C GLN A 408 -21.29 7.21 -16.11
N VAL A 409 -21.00 6.82 -14.87
CA VAL A 409 -21.13 7.70 -13.69
C VAL A 409 -19.98 7.42 -12.73
N GLY A 410 -19.36 8.47 -12.20
CA GLY A 410 -18.39 8.37 -11.12
C GLY A 410 -19.06 8.63 -9.77
N ILE A 411 -18.67 7.90 -8.72
CA ILE A 411 -19.22 8.08 -7.38
C ILE A 411 -18.15 8.39 -6.33
N VAL A 412 -18.48 9.21 -5.34
CA VAL A 412 -17.66 9.49 -4.15
C VAL A 412 -18.54 9.38 -2.88
N PRO A 413 -18.88 8.15 -2.45
CA PRO A 413 -19.79 7.92 -1.33
C PRO A 413 -19.02 7.94 -0.01
N TYR A 414 -18.62 9.12 0.44
CA TYR A 414 -17.92 9.29 1.72
C TYR A 414 -18.87 9.64 2.88
N ILE A 415 -18.38 9.52 4.11
CA ILE A 415 -19.12 9.86 5.33
C ILE A 415 -19.36 11.38 5.39
N TYR A 416 -20.55 11.81 5.00
CA TYR A 416 -20.87 13.22 4.77
C TYR A 416 -20.78 14.13 6.02
N ASN A 417 -20.85 13.56 7.22
CA ASN A 417 -20.84 14.27 8.50
C ASN A 417 -19.51 14.16 9.26
N SER A 418 -18.44 13.65 8.63
CA SER A 418 -17.09 13.66 9.22
C SER A 418 -16.40 15.01 8.97
N ASP A 419 -15.60 15.49 9.92
CA ASP A 419 -14.84 16.73 9.74
C ASP A 419 -13.88 16.58 8.55
N MET A 420 -13.25 15.40 8.43
CA MET A 420 -12.36 15.04 7.32
C MET A 420 -13.01 15.18 5.93
N ASP A 421 -14.22 14.65 5.73
CA ASP A 421 -14.88 14.66 4.41
C ASP A 421 -15.57 16.01 4.11
N ILE A 422 -16.02 16.71 5.15
CA ILE A 422 -16.47 18.11 5.03
C ILE A 422 -15.31 19.02 4.59
N ALA A 423 -14.08 18.69 4.99
CA ALA A 423 -12.83 19.36 4.63
C ALA A 423 -12.11 18.78 3.40
N CYS A 424 -12.74 17.87 2.65
CA CYS A 424 -12.05 17.17 1.57
C CYS A 424 -12.44 17.71 0.17
N ASP A 425 -11.42 17.98 -0.65
CA ASP A 425 -11.54 18.24 -2.08
C ASP A 425 -11.10 17.00 -2.88
N SER A 426 -12.05 16.17 -3.31
CA SER A 426 -11.72 14.85 -3.90
C SER A 426 -11.15 14.96 -5.31
N ILE A 427 -9.87 14.62 -5.50
CA ILE A 427 -9.23 14.63 -6.84
C ILE A 427 -9.94 13.71 -7.86
N LYS A 428 -10.56 12.62 -7.39
CA LYS A 428 -11.29 11.66 -8.22
C LYS A 428 -12.41 12.34 -9.00
N GLN A 429 -13.10 13.29 -8.36
CA GLN A 429 -14.16 14.07 -9.00
C GLN A 429 -13.61 14.83 -10.21
N TYR A 430 -12.41 15.41 -10.10
CA TYR A 430 -11.78 16.10 -11.22
C TYR A 430 -11.41 15.12 -12.33
N GLU A 431 -10.88 13.95 -11.99
CA GLU A 431 -10.51 12.91 -12.98
C GLU A 431 -11.74 12.37 -13.72
N TYR A 432 -12.87 12.18 -13.02
CA TYR A 432 -14.13 11.74 -13.63
C TYR A 432 -14.68 12.80 -14.58
N LEU A 433 -14.78 14.05 -14.12
CA LEU A 433 -15.23 15.16 -14.95
C LEU A 433 -14.30 15.38 -16.15
N ALA A 434 -12.99 15.23 -15.96
CA ALA A 434 -12.01 15.30 -17.04
C ALA A 434 -12.23 14.24 -18.12
N CYS A 435 -12.73 13.06 -17.76
CA CYS A 435 -13.13 12.00 -18.70
C CYS A 435 -14.55 12.17 -19.25
N GLY A 436 -15.23 13.29 -18.96
CA GLY A 436 -16.61 13.53 -19.38
C GLY A 436 -17.64 12.70 -18.62
N ILE A 437 -17.31 12.21 -17.42
CA ILE A 437 -18.18 11.37 -16.60
C ILE A 437 -18.86 12.24 -15.53
N PRO A 438 -20.21 12.30 -15.46
CA PRO A 438 -20.90 12.98 -14.37
C PRO A 438 -20.64 12.29 -13.03
N VAL A 439 -20.68 13.07 -11.95
CA VAL A 439 -20.26 12.62 -10.62
C VAL A 439 -21.39 12.73 -9.60
N ILE A 440 -21.57 11.67 -8.81
CA ILE A 440 -22.41 11.69 -7.62
C ILE A 440 -21.50 11.64 -6.39
N SER A 441 -21.52 12.69 -5.58
CA SER A 441 -20.76 12.75 -4.32
C SER A 441 -21.72 12.73 -3.15
N SER A 442 -21.23 12.31 -1.98
CA SER A 442 -21.92 12.58 -0.71
C SER A 442 -22.13 14.09 -0.51
N TYR A 443 -22.79 14.50 0.59
CA TYR A 443 -22.94 15.92 0.97
C TYR A 443 -21.61 16.57 1.41
N MET A 444 -20.58 16.43 0.58
CA MET A 444 -19.29 17.08 0.68
C MET A 444 -19.42 18.51 0.12
N PRO A 445 -19.21 19.56 0.92
CA PRO A 445 -19.41 20.93 0.47
C PRO A 445 -18.56 21.29 -0.74
N GLU A 446 -17.29 20.88 -0.75
CA GLU A 446 -16.37 21.23 -1.83
C GLU A 446 -16.77 20.59 -3.16
N SER A 447 -17.36 19.38 -3.14
CA SER A 447 -17.89 18.75 -4.35
C SER A 447 -19.03 19.55 -4.98
N GLY A 448 -19.78 20.32 -4.19
CA GLY A 448 -20.83 21.22 -4.68
C GLY A 448 -20.33 22.58 -5.19
N MET A 449 -19.08 22.95 -4.93
CA MET A 449 -18.55 24.28 -5.22
C MET A 449 -18.05 24.39 -6.66
N GLU A 450 -18.89 24.93 -7.55
CA GLU A 450 -18.53 25.25 -8.95
C GLU A 450 -18.02 24.03 -9.75
N LYS A 451 -18.50 22.83 -9.42
CA LYS A 451 -18.21 21.60 -10.15
C LYS A 451 -19.33 21.28 -11.12
N ILE A 452 -19.03 21.33 -12.42
CA ILE A 452 -19.97 20.95 -13.46
C ILE A 452 -20.37 19.49 -13.31
N TYR A 453 -21.58 19.14 -13.75
CA TYR A 453 -22.09 17.75 -13.79
C TYR A 453 -21.89 16.96 -12.49
N THR A 454 -21.93 17.65 -11.35
CA THR A 454 -21.86 17.05 -10.04
C THR A 454 -23.20 17.15 -9.32
N TYR A 455 -23.63 16.02 -8.78
CA TYR A 455 -24.84 15.85 -8.01
C TYR A 455 -24.44 15.42 -6.60
N LEU A 456 -25.11 15.96 -5.58
CA LEU A 456 -24.88 15.56 -4.19
C LEU A 456 -26.06 14.73 -3.70
N ALA A 457 -25.77 13.59 -3.09
CA ALA A 457 -26.76 12.68 -2.53
C ALA A 457 -26.24 12.08 -1.22
N HIS A 458 -27.09 11.95 -0.21
CA HIS A 458 -26.70 11.32 1.07
C HIS A 458 -27.71 10.28 1.58
N THR A 459 -28.71 9.95 0.77
CA THR A 459 -29.69 8.88 1.02
C THR A 459 -29.83 8.02 -0.23
N ASN A 460 -30.28 6.78 -0.07
CA ASN A 460 -30.53 5.88 -1.21
C ASN A 460 -31.44 6.53 -2.27
N ASP A 461 -32.54 7.18 -1.86
CA ASP A 461 -33.49 7.82 -2.78
C ASP A 461 -32.86 8.97 -3.57
N GLU A 462 -32.13 9.86 -2.90
CA GLU A 462 -31.40 10.94 -3.58
C GLU A 462 -30.33 10.40 -4.53
N PHE A 463 -29.65 9.33 -4.14
CA PHE A 463 -28.60 8.72 -4.94
C PHE A 463 -29.18 8.10 -6.22
N ASN A 464 -30.33 7.42 -6.10
CA ASN A 464 -31.06 6.86 -7.23
C ASN A 464 -31.58 7.96 -8.17
N GLN A 465 -32.12 9.05 -7.63
CA GLN A 465 -32.50 10.21 -8.44
C GLN A 465 -31.29 10.78 -9.19
N ALA A 466 -30.17 10.97 -8.51
CA ALA A 466 -28.94 11.47 -9.11
C ALA A 466 -28.38 10.51 -10.18
N LEU A 467 -28.50 9.19 -10.00
CA LEU A 467 -28.12 8.20 -11.01
C LEU A 467 -28.94 8.36 -12.29
N GLU A 468 -30.25 8.49 -12.20
CA GLU A 468 -31.11 8.69 -13.36
C GLU A 468 -30.83 10.03 -14.07
N GLU A 469 -30.57 11.10 -13.30
CA GLU A 469 -30.16 12.40 -13.85
C GLU A 469 -28.79 12.32 -14.56
N CYS A 470 -27.80 11.64 -13.96
CA CYS A 470 -26.48 11.44 -14.56
C CYS A 470 -26.55 10.59 -15.85
N LEU A 471 -27.35 9.51 -15.85
CA LEU A 471 -27.46 8.60 -16.99
C LEU A 471 -28.24 9.20 -18.17
N SER A 472 -29.08 10.20 -17.91
CA SER A 472 -29.82 10.93 -18.95
C SER A 472 -29.13 12.23 -19.40
N LEU A 473 -28.01 12.59 -18.77
CA LEU A 473 -27.27 13.81 -19.06
C LEU A 473 -26.49 13.70 -20.38
N GLU A 474 -26.72 14.67 -21.27
CA GLU A 474 -25.82 14.91 -22.41
C GLU A 474 -24.67 15.83 -21.98
N VAL A 475 -23.45 15.30 -22.05
CA VAL A 475 -22.23 16.02 -21.62
C VAL A 475 -21.75 16.97 -22.72
N ASP A 476 -21.78 18.27 -22.44
CA ASP A 476 -21.14 19.30 -23.27
C ASP A 476 -19.62 19.33 -23.05
N LEU A 477 -18.87 18.85 -24.04
CA LEU A 477 -17.41 18.81 -24.04
C LEU A 477 -16.76 20.19 -23.89
N ASN A 478 -17.42 21.27 -24.33
CA ASN A 478 -16.88 22.62 -24.14
C ASN A 478 -16.88 23.02 -22.67
N LYS A 479 -17.88 22.58 -21.90
CA LYS A 479 -17.90 22.80 -20.44
C LYS A 479 -16.81 21.99 -19.75
N ILE A 480 -16.58 20.74 -20.17
CA ILE A 480 -15.46 19.93 -19.66
C ILE A 480 -14.13 20.63 -19.93
N LYS A 481 -13.91 21.09 -21.17
CA LYS A 481 -12.72 21.83 -21.56
C LYS A 481 -12.50 23.09 -20.72
N MET A 482 -13.54 23.90 -20.52
CA MET A 482 -13.42 25.09 -19.65
C MET A 482 -13.12 24.71 -18.20
N PHE A 483 -13.76 23.65 -17.67
CA PHE A 483 -13.49 23.13 -16.34
C PHE A 483 -12.03 22.68 -16.17
N LEU A 484 -11.46 21.98 -17.17
CA LEU A 484 -10.06 21.56 -17.14
C LEU A 484 -9.10 22.76 -17.08
N ILE A 485 -9.37 23.80 -17.88
CA ILE A 485 -8.59 25.03 -17.91
C ILE A 485 -8.61 25.72 -16.53
N GLU A 486 -9.82 25.91 -15.96
CA GLU A 486 -10.04 26.54 -14.65
C GLU A 486 -9.43 25.73 -13.49
N ASN A 487 -9.28 24.42 -13.67
CA ASN A 487 -8.80 23.49 -12.67
C ASN A 487 -7.49 22.80 -13.10
N SER A 488 -6.60 23.58 -13.71
CA SER A 488 -5.25 23.14 -14.08
C SER A 488 -4.26 23.31 -12.92
N TRP A 489 -3.24 22.45 -12.87
CA TRP A 489 -2.15 22.59 -11.89
C TRP A 489 -1.29 23.84 -12.14
N HIS A 490 -1.25 24.34 -13.37
CA HIS A 490 -0.60 25.60 -13.72
C HIS A 490 -1.25 26.79 -13.03
N GLU A 491 -2.58 26.83 -12.94
CA GLU A 491 -3.28 27.89 -12.20
C GLU A 491 -2.96 27.83 -10.70
N ARG A 492 -2.82 26.62 -10.12
CA ARG A 492 -2.44 26.47 -8.70
C ARG A 492 -1.01 26.93 -8.44
N ALA A 493 -0.09 26.61 -9.34
CA ALA A 493 1.29 27.08 -9.25
C ALA A 493 1.42 28.59 -9.50
N ALA A 494 0.62 29.14 -10.42
CA ALA A 494 0.54 30.58 -10.65
C ALA A 494 0.05 31.32 -9.40
N LEU A 495 -1.00 30.80 -8.75
CA LEU A 495 -1.47 31.31 -7.46
C LEU A 495 -0.35 31.33 -6.40
N ILE A 496 0.40 30.22 -6.26
CA ILE A 496 1.55 30.13 -5.33
C ILE A 496 2.62 31.19 -5.66
N CYS A 497 2.96 31.37 -6.94
CA CYS A 497 3.92 32.38 -7.37
C CYS A 497 3.45 33.81 -7.06
N ASN A 498 2.17 34.09 -7.28
CA ASN A 498 1.57 35.41 -7.04
C ASN A 498 1.49 35.70 -5.53
N ILE A 499 1.18 34.70 -4.69
CA ILE A 499 1.25 34.80 -3.22
C ILE A 499 2.67 35.15 -2.80
N ALA A 500 3.65 34.34 -3.22
CA ALA A 500 5.05 34.51 -2.83
C ALA A 500 5.64 35.83 -3.32
N SER A 501 5.08 36.42 -4.39
CA SER A 501 5.54 37.71 -4.95
C SER A 501 4.74 38.92 -4.44
N GLY A 502 3.73 38.70 -3.58
CA GLY A 502 2.88 39.77 -3.05
C GLY A 502 1.97 40.42 -4.09
N GLU A 503 1.65 39.72 -5.19
CA GLU A 503 0.86 40.24 -6.32
C GLU A 503 -0.66 40.10 -6.11
N ILE A 504 -1.10 39.40 -5.07
CA ILE A 504 -2.53 39.32 -4.72
C ILE A 504 -2.97 40.61 -4.01
N THR A 505 -3.79 41.40 -4.71
CA THR A 505 -4.33 42.63 -4.15
C THR A 505 -5.49 42.37 -3.17
N PRO A 506 -5.71 43.24 -2.17
CA PRO A 506 -6.85 43.14 -1.26
C PRO A 506 -8.21 43.08 -1.97
N ASP A 507 -8.36 43.78 -3.09
CA ASP A 507 -9.61 43.77 -3.88
C ASP A 507 -9.84 42.42 -4.57
N THR A 508 -8.79 41.84 -5.18
CA THR A 508 -8.85 40.50 -5.79
C THR A 508 -9.24 39.46 -4.75
N TRP A 509 -8.59 39.51 -3.60
CA TRP A 509 -8.87 38.63 -2.48
C TRP A 509 -10.32 38.81 -1.96
N LYS A 510 -10.77 40.05 -1.78
CA LYS A 510 -12.15 40.35 -1.33
C LYS A 510 -13.21 39.83 -2.30
N ASN A 511 -12.98 39.97 -3.60
CA ASN A 511 -13.89 39.46 -4.62
C ASN A 511 -14.00 37.93 -4.57
N ASN A 512 -12.89 37.22 -4.34
CA ASN A 512 -12.90 35.76 -4.16
C ASN A 512 -13.72 35.34 -2.92
N VAL A 513 -13.59 36.05 -1.80
CA VAL A 513 -14.37 35.80 -0.59
C VAL A 513 -15.87 36.01 -0.83
N LEU A 514 -16.26 37.06 -1.55
CA LEU A 514 -17.67 37.31 -1.90
C LEU A 514 -18.23 36.20 -2.81
N LYS A 515 -17.43 35.73 -3.78
CA LYS A 515 -17.79 34.62 -4.67
C LYS A 515 -18.06 33.33 -3.89
N ILE A 516 -17.19 33.00 -2.93
CA ILE A 516 -17.38 31.85 -2.02
C ILE A 516 -18.72 31.95 -1.29
N GLY A 517 -19.06 33.13 -0.75
CA GLY A 517 -20.32 33.37 -0.06
C GLY A 517 -21.55 33.13 -0.92
N GLY A 518 -21.53 33.60 -2.18
CA GLY A 518 -22.61 33.38 -3.14
C GLY A 518 -22.83 31.89 -3.43
N ASN A 519 -21.75 31.14 -3.64
CA ASN A 519 -21.82 29.70 -3.91
C ASN A 519 -22.33 28.90 -2.70
N LEU A 520 -21.86 29.23 -1.49
CA LEU A 520 -22.34 28.59 -0.26
C LEU A 520 -23.83 28.87 0.00
N SER A 521 -24.29 30.10 -0.26
CA SER A 521 -25.70 30.46 -0.17
C SER A 521 -26.55 29.62 -1.13
N ALA A 522 -26.09 29.45 -2.37
CA ALA A 522 -26.78 28.63 -3.37
C ALA A 522 -26.83 27.14 -2.98
N LEU A 523 -25.74 26.60 -2.40
CA LEU A 523 -25.70 25.22 -1.90
C LEU A 523 -26.64 25.00 -0.72
N SER A 524 -26.65 25.93 0.23
CA SER A 524 -27.58 25.94 1.37
C SER A 524 -29.04 25.95 0.89
N GLU A 525 -29.39 26.83 -0.06
CA GLU A 525 -30.75 26.92 -0.60
C GLU A 525 -31.17 25.64 -1.38
N LYS A 526 -30.25 25.09 -2.18
CA LYS A 526 -30.52 23.93 -3.03
C LYS A 526 -30.73 22.64 -2.23
N TYR A 527 -29.82 22.33 -1.30
CA TYR A 527 -29.80 21.03 -0.62
C TYR A 527 -30.38 21.07 0.79
N LYS A 528 -30.57 22.26 1.40
CA LYS A 528 -31.16 22.44 2.74
C LYS A 528 -30.49 21.55 3.81
N SER A 529 -29.18 21.39 3.69
CA SER A 529 -28.37 20.58 4.60
C SER A 529 -27.89 21.45 5.76
N PRO A 530 -28.08 21.01 7.02
CA PRO A 530 -27.52 21.71 8.19
C PRO A 530 -26.01 21.90 8.14
N ILE A 531 -25.28 21.04 7.41
CA ILE A 531 -23.83 21.16 7.22
C ILE A 531 -23.50 22.35 6.31
N PHE A 532 -24.21 22.50 5.18
CA PHE A 532 -24.01 23.63 4.27
C PHE A 532 -24.42 24.95 4.93
N ASP A 533 -25.53 24.93 5.67
CA ASP A 533 -25.98 26.08 6.47
C ASP A 533 -24.95 26.46 7.52
N THR A 534 -24.31 25.48 8.17
CA THR A 534 -23.24 25.71 9.16
C THR A 534 -22.04 26.40 8.51
N ILE A 535 -21.58 25.91 7.35
CA ILE A 535 -20.43 26.51 6.64
C ILE A 535 -20.77 27.93 6.16
N TYR A 536 -22.00 28.14 5.67
CA TYR A 536 -22.49 29.48 5.33
C TYR A 536 -22.54 30.40 6.56
N ALA A 537 -22.97 29.92 7.72
CA ALA A 537 -22.93 30.68 8.97
C ALA A 537 -21.48 31.04 9.38
N VAL A 538 -20.52 30.12 9.21
CA VAL A 538 -19.09 30.39 9.43
C VAL A 538 -18.57 31.47 8.47
N TYR A 539 -19.05 31.49 7.22
CA TYR A 539 -18.76 32.59 6.29
C TYR A 539 -19.32 33.94 6.79
N LEU A 540 -20.55 33.98 7.31
CA LEU A 540 -21.15 35.21 7.83
C LEU A 540 -20.38 35.81 9.02
N ASN A 541 -19.65 34.99 9.79
CA ASN A 541 -18.77 35.44 10.87
C ASN A 541 -17.63 36.37 10.41
N ILE A 542 -17.30 36.39 9.11
CA ILE A 542 -16.36 37.36 8.54
C ILE A 542 -16.89 38.80 8.73
N PHE A 543 -18.20 38.98 8.64
CA PHE A 543 -18.85 40.30 8.70
C PHE A 543 -19.49 40.59 10.05
N ASN A 544 -20.11 39.59 10.69
CA ASN A 544 -20.86 39.77 11.93
C ASN A 544 -20.90 38.49 12.78
N SER A 545 -20.18 38.51 13.91
CA SER A 545 -20.12 37.37 14.84
C SER A 545 -21.43 37.13 15.59
N VAL A 546 -22.26 38.15 15.80
CA VAL A 546 -23.58 38.02 16.44
C VAL A 546 -24.52 37.26 15.51
N GLN A 547 -24.54 37.66 14.22
CA GLN A 547 -25.33 36.98 13.20
C GLN A 547 -24.87 35.52 13.00
N PHE A 548 -23.57 35.24 13.12
CA PHE A 548 -23.05 33.87 13.12
C PHE A 548 -23.68 33.03 14.23
N GLU A 549 -23.70 33.52 15.47
CA GLU A 549 -24.31 32.79 16.59
C GLU A 549 -25.83 32.63 16.46
N GLU A 550 -26.53 33.67 15.98
CA GLU A 550 -27.98 33.60 15.74
C GLU A 550 -28.32 32.51 14.71
N ASN A 551 -27.58 32.44 13.59
CA ASN A 551 -27.75 31.39 12.59
C ASN A 551 -27.40 30.02 13.14
N MET A 552 -26.27 29.87 13.86
CA MET A 552 -25.90 28.59 14.47
C MET A 552 -26.94 28.11 15.47
N ASN A 553 -27.57 29.01 16.24
CA ASN A 553 -28.68 28.65 17.11
C ASN A 553 -29.87 28.14 16.29
N ILE A 554 -30.27 28.82 15.21
CA ILE A 554 -31.37 28.37 14.34
C ILE A 554 -31.08 26.98 13.77
N ILE A 555 -29.90 26.79 13.18
CA ILE A 555 -29.45 25.52 12.58
C ILE A 555 -29.43 24.41 13.63
N TYR A 556 -28.88 24.70 14.81
CA TYR A 556 -28.85 23.72 15.89
C TYR A 556 -30.27 23.32 16.32
N GLN A 557 -31.20 24.27 16.49
CA GLN A 557 -32.57 23.96 16.90
C GLN A 557 -33.37 23.23 15.81
N SER A 558 -33.14 23.52 14.53
CA SER A 558 -33.88 22.91 13.42
C SER A 558 -33.34 21.54 13.00
N SER A 559 -32.08 21.21 13.33
CA SER A 559 -31.49 19.91 12.97
C SER A 559 -32.15 18.76 13.72
N LEU A 560 -32.86 17.89 12.98
CA LEU A 560 -33.55 16.70 13.49
C LEU A 560 -32.57 15.71 14.15
N LYS A 561 -31.41 15.53 13.52
CA LYS A 561 -30.29 14.76 14.04
C LYS A 561 -29.18 15.73 14.44
N LYS A 562 -28.73 15.67 15.69
CA LYS A 562 -27.57 16.46 16.12
C LYS A 562 -26.32 15.88 15.48
N GLU A 563 -25.41 16.74 15.05
CA GLU A 563 -24.13 16.35 14.44
C GLU A 563 -22.99 17.09 15.15
N LYS A 564 -21.86 16.40 15.38
CA LYS A 564 -20.72 16.96 16.11
C LYS A 564 -20.14 18.22 15.43
N PHE A 565 -20.12 18.23 14.09
CA PHE A 565 -19.65 19.38 13.30
C PHE A 565 -20.46 20.66 13.60
N ILE A 566 -21.79 20.55 13.68
CA ILE A 566 -22.68 21.67 13.99
C ILE A 566 -22.43 22.16 15.43
N GLU A 567 -22.31 21.22 16.38
CA GLU A 567 -22.02 21.52 17.78
C GLU A 567 -20.69 22.25 17.96
N LYS A 568 -19.64 21.80 17.26
CA LYS A 568 -18.33 22.45 17.22
C LYS A 568 -18.46 23.92 16.85
N PHE A 569 -19.08 24.23 15.71
CA PHE A 569 -19.19 25.63 15.26
C PHE A 569 -20.19 26.47 16.07
N TYR A 570 -21.19 25.86 16.70
CA TYR A 570 -22.07 26.59 17.61
C TYR A 570 -21.37 26.96 18.91
N ILE A 571 -20.54 26.06 19.46
CA ILE A 571 -19.65 26.39 20.58
C ILE A 571 -18.68 27.49 20.16
N THR A 572 -18.07 27.39 18.98
CA THR A 572 -17.17 28.41 18.43
C THR A 572 -17.85 29.78 18.34
N SER A 573 -19.10 29.87 17.88
CA SER A 573 -19.82 31.15 17.81
C SER A 573 -20.06 31.74 19.21
N MET A 574 -20.43 30.91 20.19
CA MET A 574 -20.62 31.34 21.57
C MET A 574 -19.30 31.76 22.24
N ILE A 575 -18.18 31.09 21.94
CA ILE A 575 -16.85 31.52 22.36
C ILE A 575 -16.55 32.92 21.80
N ALA A 576 -16.79 33.14 20.51
CA ALA A 576 -16.51 34.41 19.84
C ALA A 576 -17.28 35.60 20.46
N ASN A 577 -18.55 35.40 20.85
CA ASN A 577 -19.38 36.44 21.48
C ASN A 577 -19.37 36.39 23.02
N ARG A 578 -18.54 35.54 23.64
CA ARG A 578 -18.47 35.36 25.10
C ARG A 578 -19.82 35.00 25.74
N ASN A 579 -20.64 34.18 25.07
CA ASN A 579 -21.91 33.71 25.61
C ASN A 579 -21.72 32.51 26.55
N TYR A 580 -21.25 32.79 27.77
CA TYR A 580 -21.03 31.76 28.80
C TYR A 580 -22.30 30.98 29.17
N SER A 581 -23.45 31.64 29.17
CA SER A 581 -24.73 31.01 29.51
C SER A 581 -25.15 29.96 28.48
N GLY A 582 -24.91 30.25 27.20
CA GLY A 582 -25.11 29.33 26.08
C GLY A 582 -24.15 28.15 26.14
N LEU A 583 -22.84 28.41 26.35
CA LEU A 583 -21.81 27.37 26.47
C LEU A 583 -22.15 26.35 27.57
N LYS A 584 -22.52 26.85 28.77
CA LYS A 584 -22.97 26.02 29.90
C LYS A 584 -24.10 25.09 29.50
N LYS A 585 -25.14 25.63 28.85
CA LYS A 585 -26.33 24.87 28.46
C LYS A 585 -25.98 23.83 27.41
N MET A 586 -25.30 24.26 26.35
CA MET A 586 -25.04 23.45 25.17
C MET A 586 -24.10 22.26 25.49
N ILE A 587 -22.93 22.50 26.10
CA ILE A 587 -21.96 21.42 26.39
C ILE A 587 -22.56 20.41 27.37
N SER A 588 -23.34 20.87 28.37
CA SER A 588 -23.97 19.99 29.37
C SER A 588 -25.02 19.01 28.79
N GLN A 589 -25.49 19.28 27.56
CA GLN A 589 -26.51 18.52 26.84
C GLN A 589 -25.94 17.72 25.66
N SER A 590 -24.67 17.90 25.32
CA SER A 590 -24.03 17.21 24.21
C SER A 590 -23.91 15.71 24.49
N VAL A 591 -23.93 14.92 23.42
CA VAL A 591 -23.64 13.47 23.43
C VAL A 591 -22.33 13.13 22.72
N PHE A 592 -21.62 14.13 22.17
CA PHE A 592 -20.41 13.93 21.36
C PHE A 592 -19.11 14.14 22.14
N TYR A 593 -19.17 14.82 23.27
CA TYR A 593 -18.02 15.06 24.14
C TYR A 593 -17.92 14.01 25.23
N LYS A 594 -16.72 13.84 25.78
CA LYS A 594 -16.47 12.82 26.81
C LYS A 594 -17.26 13.13 28.07
N GLU A 595 -17.71 12.08 28.76
CA GLU A 595 -18.59 12.19 29.92
C GLU A 595 -17.95 13.02 31.04
N GLU A 596 -16.64 12.86 31.27
CA GLU A 596 -15.92 13.63 32.29
C GLU A 596 -15.91 15.14 32.02
N ILE A 597 -15.97 15.55 30.76
CA ILE A 597 -16.02 16.97 30.35
C ILE A 597 -17.43 17.52 30.57
N ILE A 598 -18.44 16.75 30.18
CA ILE A 598 -19.85 17.12 30.35
C ILE A 598 -20.15 17.31 31.84
N ASP A 599 -19.71 16.37 32.68
CA ASP A 599 -19.90 16.42 34.11
C ASP A 599 -19.12 17.56 34.76
N GLU A 600 -17.89 17.81 34.33
CA GLU A 600 -17.13 18.98 34.77
C GLU A 600 -17.88 20.28 34.45
N VAL A 601 -18.41 20.45 33.23
CA VAL A 601 -19.19 21.64 32.87
C VAL A 601 -20.49 21.75 33.69
N ARG A 602 -21.17 20.63 33.98
CA ARG A 602 -22.34 20.61 34.87
C ARG A 602 -21.99 21.04 36.30
N PHE A 603 -20.87 20.55 36.81
CA PHE A 603 -20.36 20.92 38.14
C PHE A 603 -20.00 22.41 38.20
N ARG A 604 -19.19 22.91 37.25
CA ARG A 604 -18.76 24.32 37.20
C ARG A 604 -19.90 25.29 36.87
N ARG A 605 -20.99 24.82 36.26
CA ARG A 605 -22.22 25.60 36.10
C ARG A 605 -22.83 25.99 37.44
N ILE A 606 -22.75 25.14 38.46
CA ILE A 606 -23.29 25.39 39.80
C ILE A 606 -22.38 26.38 40.57
N GLU A 607 -21.06 26.25 40.40
CA GLU A 607 -20.06 27.11 41.05
C GLU A 607 -19.86 28.49 40.37
N ASP A 608 -20.46 28.69 39.19
CA ASP A 608 -20.32 29.88 38.35
C ASP A 608 -18.88 30.20 37.91
N SER A 609 -18.06 29.17 37.65
CA SER A 609 -16.66 29.34 37.22
C SER A 609 -16.53 29.48 35.70
N SER A 610 -16.60 30.73 35.20
CA SER A 610 -16.53 31.03 33.76
C SER A 610 -15.23 30.59 33.09
N ASP A 611 -14.09 30.71 33.77
CA ASP A 611 -12.76 30.41 33.19
C ASP A 611 -12.56 28.91 32.96
N CYS A 612 -13.08 28.07 33.87
CA CYS A 612 -13.10 26.61 33.73
C CYS A 612 -13.99 26.17 32.57
N ILE A 613 -15.19 26.75 32.45
CA ILE A 613 -16.11 26.46 31.35
C ILE A 613 -15.52 26.86 30.01
N MET A 614 -14.87 28.03 29.93
CA MET A 614 -14.17 28.45 28.70
C MET A 614 -13.06 27.48 28.33
N SER A 615 -12.30 26.98 29.30
CA SER A 615 -11.24 26.01 29.05
C SER A 615 -11.81 24.72 28.44
N MET A 616 -12.87 24.18 29.01
CA MET A 616 -13.55 23.02 28.43
C MET A 616 -14.16 23.31 27.05
N ALA A 617 -14.69 24.52 26.83
CA ALA A 617 -15.22 24.92 25.53
C ALA A 617 -14.14 24.95 24.44
N TYR A 618 -12.95 25.52 24.71
CA TYR A 618 -11.82 25.50 23.78
C TYR A 618 -11.38 24.07 23.46
N TYR A 619 -11.34 23.18 24.45
CA TYR A 619 -11.05 21.77 24.21
C TYR A 619 -12.10 21.09 23.32
N CYS A 620 -13.40 21.35 23.55
CA CYS A 620 -14.49 20.78 22.76
C CYS A 620 -14.44 21.15 21.27
N VAL A 621 -13.89 22.31 20.93
CA VAL A 621 -13.72 22.77 19.54
C VAL A 621 -12.33 22.48 18.97
N ASN A 622 -11.51 21.73 19.71
CA ASN A 622 -10.12 21.40 19.39
C ASN A 622 -9.19 22.62 19.24
N ASP A 623 -9.48 23.72 19.94
CA ASP A 623 -8.61 24.89 20.03
C ASP A 623 -7.62 24.71 21.20
N ILE A 624 -6.61 23.87 20.97
CA ILE A 624 -5.68 23.43 22.02
C ILE A 624 -4.81 24.59 22.54
N ASN A 625 -4.50 25.57 21.68
CA ASN A 625 -3.72 26.74 22.07
C ASN A 625 -4.49 27.60 23.06
N ASN A 626 -5.74 27.93 22.76
CA ASN A 626 -6.56 28.70 23.69
C ASN A 626 -6.99 27.87 24.91
N PHE A 627 -7.13 26.55 24.79
CA PHE A 627 -7.30 25.67 25.95
C PHE A 627 -6.12 25.77 26.92
N LYS A 628 -4.88 25.62 26.41
CA LYS A 628 -3.67 25.76 27.23
C LYS A 628 -3.58 27.15 27.86
N LYS A 629 -3.87 28.19 27.09
CA LYS A 629 -3.84 29.59 27.55
C LYS A 629 -4.92 29.86 28.61
N SER A 630 -6.12 29.32 28.45
CA SER A 630 -7.23 29.54 29.38
C SER A 630 -6.99 28.85 30.72
N ILE A 631 -6.29 27.70 30.75
CA ILE A 631 -5.88 27.06 32.01
C ILE A 631 -5.04 28.02 32.87
N THR A 632 -4.12 28.78 32.26
CA THR A 632 -3.30 29.75 33.00
C THR A 632 -4.10 30.92 33.59
N ASN A 633 -5.31 31.17 33.07
CA ASN A 633 -6.21 32.22 33.56
C ASN A 633 -7.12 31.72 34.70
N ILE A 634 -7.13 30.42 35.01
CA ILE A 634 -7.91 29.87 36.13
C ILE A 634 -7.34 30.40 37.45
N LYS A 635 -8.17 31.14 38.20
CA LYS A 635 -7.76 31.83 39.44
C LYS A 635 -7.52 30.89 40.62
N ASP A 636 -8.28 29.80 40.72
CA ASP A 636 -8.13 28.79 41.77
C ASP A 636 -6.95 27.87 41.43
N GLU A 637 -5.93 27.85 42.28
CA GLU A 637 -4.70 27.09 42.04
C GLU A 637 -4.94 25.58 41.98
N SER A 638 -5.88 25.05 42.78
CA SER A 638 -6.20 23.62 42.78
C SER A 638 -6.91 23.21 41.50
N ASP A 639 -7.86 24.03 41.02
CA ASP A 639 -8.54 23.82 39.75
C ASP A 639 -7.56 23.94 38.58
N ARG A 640 -6.63 24.90 38.61
CA ARG A 640 -5.55 25.00 37.62
C ARG A 640 -4.72 23.72 37.56
N ILE A 641 -4.31 23.17 38.71
CA ILE A 641 -3.54 21.91 38.78
C ILE A 641 -4.35 20.75 38.18
N ILE A 642 -5.64 20.62 38.49
CA ILE A 642 -6.51 19.57 37.92
C ILE A 642 -6.52 19.65 36.39
N TYR A 643 -6.70 20.84 35.83
CA TYR A 643 -6.77 21.03 34.38
C TYR A 643 -5.41 20.84 33.71
N GLU A 644 -4.29 21.20 34.36
CA GLU A 644 -2.93 20.88 33.89
C GLU A 644 -2.68 19.38 33.87
N LEU A 645 -3.11 18.64 34.90
CA LEU A 645 -3.00 17.18 34.96
C LEU A 645 -3.89 16.51 33.89
N TYR A 646 -5.10 17.01 33.69
CA TYR A 646 -5.99 16.55 32.63
C TYR A 646 -5.39 16.82 31.24
N PHE A 647 -4.81 18.00 31.02
CA PHE A 647 -4.09 18.32 29.79
C PHE A 647 -2.91 17.36 29.57
N SER A 648 -2.08 17.11 30.60
CA SER A 648 -0.98 16.15 30.49
C SER A 648 -1.49 14.74 30.14
N GLN A 649 -2.58 14.30 30.75
CA GLN A 649 -3.22 13.02 30.46
C GLN A 649 -3.74 12.94 29.02
N LEU A 650 -4.38 14.00 28.52
CA LEU A 650 -4.95 14.02 27.17
C LEU A 650 -3.89 13.91 26.06
N PHE A 651 -2.73 14.56 26.28
CA PHE A 651 -1.64 14.66 25.32
C PHE A 651 -0.45 13.73 25.66
N ASP A 652 -0.71 12.66 26.43
CA ASP A 652 0.26 11.61 26.78
C ASP A 652 1.59 12.17 27.35
N LYS A 653 1.52 13.26 28.12
CA LYS A 653 2.68 13.88 28.78
C LYS A 653 2.90 13.25 30.15
N PRO A 654 4.16 13.21 30.64
CA PRO A 654 4.46 12.71 31.98
C PRO A 654 3.62 13.43 33.04
N ILE A 655 2.87 12.65 33.83
CA ILE A 655 2.06 13.15 34.93
C ILE A 655 2.91 13.08 36.20
N ASN A 656 3.17 14.25 36.81
CA ASN A 656 3.74 14.28 38.15
C ASN A 656 2.64 13.97 39.17
N TYR A 657 2.49 12.69 39.53
CA TYR A 657 1.49 12.23 40.48
C TYR A 657 1.71 12.75 41.91
N GLU A 658 2.89 13.27 42.27
CA GLU A 658 3.11 13.95 43.56
C GLU A 658 2.26 15.23 43.69
N ARG A 659 1.79 15.79 42.56
CA ARG A 659 0.85 16.92 42.57
C ARG A 659 -0.58 16.50 42.91
N MET A 660 -0.91 15.20 42.92
CA MET A 660 -2.24 14.71 43.32
C MET A 660 -2.51 14.96 44.81
N ASP A 661 -1.47 14.89 45.64
CA ASP A 661 -1.55 15.14 47.08
C ASP A 661 -1.91 16.61 47.39
N LEU A 662 -1.59 17.53 46.48
CA LEU A 662 -1.88 18.97 46.60
C LEU A 662 -3.35 19.32 46.35
N ILE A 663 -4.14 18.39 45.78
CA ILE A 663 -5.52 18.63 45.34
C ILE A 663 -6.53 17.66 45.97
N GLU A 664 -6.14 16.90 47.01
CA GLU A 664 -7.04 15.97 47.73
C GLU A 664 -8.32 16.64 48.28
N GLY A 665 -8.25 17.94 48.60
CA GLY A 665 -9.40 18.73 49.07
C GLY A 665 -10.47 19.03 48.00
N LYS A 666 -10.21 18.72 46.73
CA LYS A 666 -11.14 18.93 45.59
C LYS A 666 -11.74 17.61 45.08
N ALA A 667 -11.90 16.64 45.98
CA ALA A 667 -12.40 15.29 45.68
C ALA A 667 -13.77 15.23 44.99
N GLU A 668 -14.54 16.31 45.03
CA GLU A 668 -15.87 16.40 44.44
C GLU A 668 -15.85 16.70 42.94
N THR A 669 -14.75 17.27 42.40
CA THR A 669 -14.66 17.64 40.98
C THR A 669 -14.64 16.40 40.08
N PRO A 670 -15.45 16.34 39.01
CA PRO A 670 -15.46 15.22 38.06
C PRO A 670 -14.10 14.94 37.43
N LEU A 671 -13.35 15.98 37.03
CA LEU A 671 -12.01 15.80 36.47
C LEU A 671 -11.01 15.19 37.46
N TYR A 672 -11.05 15.57 38.75
CA TYR A 672 -10.20 14.95 39.76
C TYR A 672 -10.52 13.45 39.92
N LYS A 673 -11.81 13.10 39.98
CA LYS A 673 -12.23 11.68 40.08
C LYS A 673 -11.74 10.87 38.89
N PHE A 674 -11.89 11.41 37.68
CA PHE A 674 -11.38 10.79 36.47
C PHE A 674 -9.86 10.55 36.54
N ILE A 675 -9.07 11.55 36.93
CA ILE A 675 -7.61 11.42 37.06
C ILE A 675 -7.24 10.41 38.16
N LYS A 676 -7.98 10.39 39.27
CA LYS A 676 -7.76 9.45 40.39
C LYS A 676 -8.12 8.01 40.04
N ASP A 677 -9.21 7.79 39.31
CA ASP A 677 -9.60 6.46 38.84
C ASP A 677 -8.60 5.94 37.81
N PHE A 678 -8.10 6.82 36.93
CA PHE A 678 -7.01 6.50 36.02
C PHE A 678 -5.74 6.09 36.78
N TYR A 679 -5.39 6.80 37.86
CA TYR A 679 -4.28 6.43 38.74
C TYR A 679 -4.48 5.06 39.42
N ASN A 680 -5.67 4.77 39.93
CA ASN A 680 -5.98 3.50 40.61
C ASN A 680 -6.09 2.30 39.67
N ALA A 681 -6.38 2.52 38.39
CA ALA A 681 -6.45 1.48 37.36
C ALA A 681 -5.07 1.00 36.87
N LYS A 682 -3.97 1.53 37.44
CA LYS A 682 -2.60 1.23 37.02
C LYS A 682 -2.30 -0.27 37.05
N GLN A 683 -1.94 -0.79 35.88
CA GLN A 683 -1.47 -2.16 35.68
C GLN A 683 0.05 -2.19 35.87
N TYR A 684 0.55 -3.14 36.66
CA TYR A 684 2.00 -3.33 36.84
C TYR A 684 2.55 -4.18 35.70
N VAL A 685 3.65 -3.77 35.09
CA VAL A 685 4.30 -4.50 34.00
C VAL A 685 5.73 -4.87 34.39
N TYR A 686 6.02 -6.17 34.46
CA TYR A 686 7.36 -6.67 34.76
C TYR A 686 7.94 -7.41 33.56
N LEU A 687 9.18 -7.07 33.20
CA LEU A 687 9.92 -7.73 32.13
C LEU A 687 10.88 -8.78 32.70
N VAL A 688 10.81 -10.01 32.18
CA VAL A 688 11.56 -11.16 32.68
C VAL A 688 13.00 -11.16 32.15
N ASN A 689 13.97 -11.24 33.07
CA ASN A 689 15.40 -11.28 32.80
C ASN A 689 16.12 -12.21 33.80
N LEU A 690 15.76 -13.49 33.81
CA LEU A 690 16.36 -14.47 34.73
C LEU A 690 17.79 -14.86 34.33
N SER A 691 18.19 -14.59 33.10
CA SER A 691 19.54 -14.83 32.58
C SER A 691 20.53 -13.71 32.88
N GLY A 692 20.08 -12.55 33.40
CA GLY A 692 20.91 -11.39 33.68
C GLY A 692 21.51 -10.73 32.43
N VAL A 693 20.92 -10.97 31.26
CA VAL A 693 21.36 -10.41 29.98
C VAL A 693 20.78 -9.02 29.82
N ASN A 694 21.56 -8.06 29.30
CA ASN A 694 21.02 -6.74 29.00
C ASN A 694 19.92 -6.84 27.94
N ILE A 695 18.72 -6.39 28.30
CA ILE A 695 17.58 -6.35 27.39
C ILE A 695 17.87 -5.31 26.29
N ASN A 696 17.61 -5.70 25.04
CA ASN A 696 17.77 -4.82 23.88
C ASN A 696 17.02 -3.49 24.13
N PRO A 697 17.71 -2.34 24.15
CA PRO A 697 17.11 -1.04 24.48
C PRO A 697 15.86 -0.71 23.67
N VAL A 698 15.71 -1.26 22.47
CA VAL A 698 14.55 -0.90 21.66
C VAL A 698 13.31 -1.64 22.05
N VAL A 699 13.45 -2.83 22.64
CA VAL A 699 12.29 -3.56 23.15
C VAL A 699 11.63 -2.65 24.18
N LEU A 700 12.43 -1.97 25.00
CA LEU A 700 11.97 -0.97 25.96
C LEU A 700 11.35 0.25 25.25
N ASP A 701 11.95 0.75 24.17
CA ASP A 701 11.42 1.91 23.44
C ASP A 701 10.12 1.62 22.68
N LEU A 702 10.00 0.45 22.03
CA LEU A 702 8.79 0.03 21.33
C LEU A 702 7.64 -0.23 22.31
N LEU A 703 7.94 -0.81 23.47
CA LEU A 703 6.96 -0.92 24.56
C LEU A 703 6.48 0.46 25.00
N ARG A 704 7.38 1.45 25.16
CA ARG A 704 7.00 2.84 25.47
C ARG A 704 6.13 3.47 24.38
N GLN A 705 6.42 3.24 23.10
CA GLN A 705 5.60 3.73 21.98
C GLN A 705 4.17 3.15 22.01
N GLN A 706 4.02 1.89 22.42
CA GLN A 706 2.72 1.26 22.66
C GLN A 706 2.11 1.58 24.04
N GLN A 707 2.65 2.57 24.73
CA GLN A 707 2.21 2.99 26.07
C GLN A 707 2.31 1.88 27.14
N VAL A 708 3.16 0.88 26.92
CA VAL A 708 3.49 -0.17 27.89
C VAL A 708 4.70 0.29 28.71
N ASN A 709 4.45 0.91 29.86
CA ASN A 709 5.49 1.31 30.80
C ASN A 709 5.90 0.12 31.67
N ILE A 710 7.19 -0.19 31.68
CA ILE A 710 7.77 -1.25 32.52
C ILE A 710 8.00 -0.71 33.92
N ASP A 711 7.32 -1.26 34.91
CA ASP A 711 7.48 -0.90 36.33
C ASP A 711 8.71 -1.57 36.95
N GLY A 712 9.22 -2.64 36.34
CA GLY A 712 10.36 -3.36 36.88
C GLY A 712 10.85 -4.57 36.08
N TYR A 713 11.91 -5.21 36.57
CA TYR A 713 12.49 -6.43 36.01
C TYR A 713 12.33 -7.62 36.96
N CYS A 714 11.97 -8.77 36.39
CA CYS A 714 11.96 -10.04 37.12
C CYS A 714 13.31 -10.73 36.95
N ILE A 715 14.15 -10.73 37.99
CA ILE A 715 15.57 -11.11 37.91
C ILE A 715 15.95 -12.35 38.72
N SER A 716 15.07 -12.86 39.59
CA SER A 716 15.35 -14.02 40.43
C SER A 716 14.11 -14.89 40.68
N LEU A 717 14.35 -16.15 41.04
CA LEU A 717 13.31 -17.05 41.54
C LEU A 717 12.88 -16.68 42.97
N ASN A 718 13.85 -16.37 43.84
CA ASN A 718 13.65 -16.16 45.28
C ASN A 718 14.10 -14.75 45.74
N ASP A 719 13.59 -14.34 46.89
CA ASP A 719 13.60 -12.98 47.48
C ASP A 719 14.95 -12.50 48.10
N ASN A 720 16.08 -12.74 47.44
CA ASN A 720 17.42 -12.55 48.03
C ASN A 720 18.23 -11.34 47.49
N MET A 721 17.64 -10.42 46.71
CA MET A 721 18.34 -9.22 46.21
C MET A 721 17.63 -7.95 46.70
N GLY A 722 18.30 -7.19 47.57
CA GLY A 722 17.75 -5.99 48.18
C GLY A 722 17.50 -4.83 47.20
N SER A 723 16.33 -4.20 47.36
CA SER A 723 15.94 -2.80 47.08
C SER A 723 16.82 -1.94 46.15
N GLU A 724 17.07 -2.37 44.91
CA GLU A 724 17.22 -1.43 43.80
C GLU A 724 15.82 -1.14 43.23
N THR A 725 15.52 0.12 42.93
CA THR A 725 14.20 0.54 42.47
C THR A 725 13.80 -0.16 41.17
N GLY A 726 12.89 -1.13 41.27
CA GLY A 726 12.25 -1.80 40.14
C GLY A 726 12.54 -3.29 39.98
N ASN A 727 13.44 -3.92 40.74
CA ASN A 727 13.66 -5.38 40.62
C ASN A 727 12.67 -6.17 41.49
N VAL A 728 12.14 -7.28 40.96
CA VAL A 728 11.22 -8.20 41.67
C VAL A 728 11.56 -9.68 41.42
N SER A 729 11.14 -10.56 42.33
CA SER A 729 11.18 -12.01 42.16
C SER A 729 9.87 -12.57 41.57
N ILE A 730 9.90 -13.81 41.06
CA ILE A 730 8.68 -14.49 40.60
C ILE A 730 7.68 -14.68 41.77
N GLU A 731 8.17 -14.99 42.98
CA GLU A 731 7.33 -15.13 44.18
C GLU A 731 6.57 -13.85 44.52
N GLU A 732 7.23 -12.69 44.40
CA GLU A 732 6.58 -11.38 44.61
C GLU A 732 5.50 -11.10 43.56
N ILE A 733 5.75 -11.43 42.29
CA ILE A 733 4.75 -11.31 41.21
C ILE A 733 3.51 -12.16 41.53
N ILE A 734 3.71 -13.40 41.98
CA ILE A 734 2.61 -14.29 42.40
C ILE A 734 1.85 -13.69 43.58
N LEU A 735 2.55 -13.21 44.62
CA LEU A 735 1.93 -12.55 45.77
C LEU A 735 1.14 -11.30 45.39
N MET A 736 1.62 -10.50 44.42
CA MET A 736 0.90 -9.35 43.89
C MET A 736 -0.39 -9.76 43.17
N LYS A 737 -0.32 -10.79 42.30
CA LYS A 737 -1.51 -11.35 41.64
C LYS A 737 -2.51 -11.90 42.67
N MET A 738 -2.05 -12.60 43.73
CA MET A 738 -2.91 -13.11 44.82
C MET A 738 -3.60 -12.00 45.63
N LYS A 739 -2.96 -10.84 45.78
CA LYS A 739 -3.53 -9.65 46.44
C LYS A 739 -4.50 -8.85 45.55
N GLY A 740 -4.83 -9.34 44.35
CA GLY A 740 -5.77 -8.70 43.44
C GLY A 740 -5.19 -7.58 42.58
N LYS A 741 -3.86 -7.41 42.52
CA LYS A 741 -3.23 -6.43 41.62
C LYS A 741 -3.24 -6.95 40.18
N LYS A 742 -3.46 -6.06 39.20
CA LYS A 742 -3.29 -6.37 37.78
C LYS A 742 -1.81 -6.36 37.43
N VAL A 743 -1.23 -7.53 37.17
CA VAL A 743 0.20 -7.69 36.84
C VAL A 743 0.36 -8.37 35.48
N ARG A 744 1.10 -7.74 34.57
CA ARG A 744 1.56 -8.32 33.30
C ARG A 744 2.99 -8.82 33.45
N VAL A 745 3.24 -10.00 32.91
CA VAL A 745 4.57 -10.61 32.85
C VAL A 745 4.97 -10.67 31.39
N LEU A 746 5.99 -9.90 31.02
CA LEU A 746 6.51 -9.85 29.66
C LEU A 746 7.79 -10.67 29.56
N VAL A 747 7.93 -11.45 28.49
CA VAL A 747 9.13 -12.24 28.18
C VAL A 747 9.67 -11.77 26.84
N ASN A 748 10.96 -11.42 26.77
CA ASN A 748 11.59 -11.05 25.51
C ASN A 748 11.76 -12.27 24.59
N TYR A 749 11.43 -12.17 23.30
CA TYR A 749 11.69 -13.23 22.33
C TYR A 749 13.15 -13.21 21.87
N ASP A 750 14.03 -13.76 22.70
CA ASP A 750 15.45 -13.98 22.43
C ASP A 750 15.82 -15.47 22.49
N GLU A 751 17.10 -15.82 22.42
CA GLU A 751 17.55 -17.21 22.50
C GLU A 751 17.17 -17.92 23.82
N ASN A 752 16.86 -17.16 24.89
CA ASN A 752 16.54 -17.69 26.22
C ASN A 752 15.03 -17.73 26.51
N TYR A 753 14.18 -17.22 25.62
CA TYR A 753 12.73 -17.06 25.89
C TYR A 753 12.04 -18.36 26.29
N LEU A 754 12.42 -19.49 25.67
CA LEU A 754 11.88 -20.81 26.03
C LEU A 754 12.22 -21.21 27.46
N GLY A 755 13.46 -20.94 27.89
CA GLY A 755 13.90 -21.19 29.26
C GLY A 755 13.10 -20.35 30.26
N HIS A 756 12.92 -19.06 29.96
CA HIS A 756 12.11 -18.17 30.79
C HIS A 756 10.66 -18.64 30.93
N ILE A 757 9.99 -18.98 29.82
CA ILE A 757 8.59 -19.46 29.86
C ILE A 757 8.46 -20.77 30.64
N ARG A 758 9.39 -21.70 30.45
CA ARG A 758 9.40 -22.97 31.19
C ARG A 758 9.55 -22.74 32.70
N LEU A 759 10.48 -21.88 33.12
CA LEU A 759 10.67 -21.53 34.53
C LEU A 759 9.45 -20.83 35.13
N LEU A 760 8.83 -19.90 34.39
CA LEU A 760 7.59 -19.24 34.81
C LEU A 760 6.46 -20.25 35.02
N ALA A 761 6.29 -21.20 34.10
CA ALA A 761 5.27 -22.24 34.17
C ALA A 761 5.50 -23.19 35.36
N GLU A 762 6.75 -23.60 35.59
CA GLU A 762 7.14 -24.42 36.73
C GLU A 762 6.89 -23.70 38.07
N ALA A 763 7.18 -22.40 38.14
CA ALA A 763 6.96 -21.54 39.30
C ALA A 763 5.47 -21.20 39.57
N GLY A 764 4.57 -21.51 38.64
CA GLY A 764 3.12 -21.31 38.82
C GLY A 764 2.56 -20.01 38.27
N ILE A 765 3.28 -19.32 37.38
CA ILE A 765 2.71 -18.24 36.57
C ILE A 765 1.75 -18.85 35.54
N MET A 766 0.52 -18.36 35.54
CA MET A 766 -0.57 -18.93 34.75
C MET A 766 -0.69 -18.31 33.35
N ASP A 767 -0.08 -17.14 33.13
CA ASP A 767 -0.16 -16.39 31.89
C ASP A 767 1.05 -15.45 31.78
N CYS A 768 1.55 -15.27 30.56
CA CYS A 768 2.52 -14.25 30.23
C CYS A 768 2.36 -13.80 28.77
N GLU A 769 3.03 -12.72 28.40
CA GLU A 769 3.08 -12.24 27.02
C GLU A 769 4.52 -12.26 26.54
N VAL A 770 4.73 -12.74 25.32
CA VAL A 770 6.03 -12.73 24.66
C VAL A 770 6.11 -11.52 23.77
N ILE A 771 7.17 -10.74 23.94
CA ILE A 771 7.46 -9.59 23.10
C ILE A 771 8.14 -10.08 21.84
N TYR A 772 7.41 -10.02 20.72
CA TYR A 772 7.91 -10.36 19.40
C TYR A 772 7.96 -9.10 18.53
N ILE A 773 9.05 -8.92 17.79
CA ILE A 773 9.18 -7.79 16.85
C ILE A 773 9.02 -8.35 15.44
N ALA A 774 7.92 -7.98 14.77
CA ALA A 774 7.62 -8.37 13.40
C ALA A 774 7.50 -7.11 12.53
N ARG A 775 8.25 -7.03 11.43
CA ARG A 775 8.17 -5.90 10.47
C ARG A 775 8.30 -4.51 11.14
N ASN A 776 9.18 -4.39 12.13
CA ASN A 776 9.37 -3.19 12.97
C ASN A 776 8.14 -2.76 13.80
N GLN A 777 7.17 -3.65 14.00
CA GLN A 777 6.09 -3.49 14.96
C GLN A 777 6.26 -4.48 16.09
N LEU A 778 6.01 -4.00 17.30
CA LEU A 778 6.00 -4.84 18.49
C LEU A 778 4.64 -5.54 18.59
N GLU A 779 4.66 -6.84 18.73
CA GLU A 779 3.49 -7.66 18.96
C GLU A 779 3.65 -8.39 20.30
N LEU A 780 2.58 -8.38 21.09
CA LEU A 780 2.53 -9.05 22.39
C LEU A 780 1.75 -10.35 22.22
N ILE A 781 2.47 -11.45 22.15
CA ILE A 781 1.88 -12.77 21.92
C ILE A 781 1.54 -13.40 23.26
N THR A 782 0.24 -13.54 23.55
CA THR A 782 -0.23 -14.14 24.79
C THR A 782 0.06 -15.64 24.84
N ILE A 783 0.73 -16.07 25.91
CA ILE A 783 0.85 -17.46 26.34
C ILE A 783 -0.17 -17.67 27.44
N ASP A 784 -1.30 -18.25 27.06
CA ASP A 784 -2.44 -18.43 27.96
C ASP A 784 -2.21 -19.58 28.97
N HIS A 785 -3.16 -19.71 29.89
CA HIS A 785 -3.17 -20.73 30.91
C HIS A 785 -3.09 -22.16 30.37
N GLN A 786 -3.74 -22.46 29.25
CA GLN A 786 -3.72 -23.81 28.69
C GLN A 786 -2.33 -24.15 28.15
N LEU A 787 -1.69 -23.19 27.45
CA LEU A 787 -0.35 -23.36 26.93
C LEU A 787 0.68 -23.42 28.06
N MET A 788 0.62 -22.52 29.05
CA MET A 788 1.48 -22.55 30.23
C MET A 788 1.40 -23.90 30.96
N GLN A 789 0.19 -24.45 31.13
CA GLN A 789 0.00 -25.76 31.74
C GLN A 789 0.61 -26.88 30.88
N SER A 790 0.43 -26.87 29.56
CA SER A 790 1.05 -27.88 28.67
C SER A 790 2.58 -27.82 28.66
N VAL A 791 3.16 -26.61 28.79
CA VAL A 791 4.61 -26.40 28.92
C VAL A 791 5.11 -26.97 30.25
N LYS A 792 4.38 -26.70 31.35
CA LYS A 792 4.66 -27.27 32.68
C LYS A 792 4.62 -28.80 32.68
N ASP A 793 3.66 -29.39 31.98
CA ASP A 793 3.49 -30.84 31.84
C ASP A 793 4.46 -31.46 30.81
N LYS A 794 5.33 -30.64 30.21
CA LYS A 794 6.35 -31.01 29.21
C LYS A 794 5.77 -31.73 27.99
N GLU A 795 4.55 -31.37 27.58
CA GLU A 795 3.89 -32.01 26.44
C GLU A 795 4.62 -31.78 25.11
N TYR A 796 5.40 -30.70 25.01
CA TYR A 796 6.20 -30.37 23.83
C TYR A 796 7.23 -31.44 23.47
N LEU A 797 7.70 -32.24 24.43
CA LEU A 797 8.64 -33.35 24.19
C LEU A 797 7.97 -34.55 23.49
N LYS A 798 6.63 -34.62 23.49
CA LYS A 798 5.85 -35.70 22.88
C LYS A 798 5.02 -35.24 21.68
N THR A 799 5.27 -34.03 21.20
CA THR A 799 4.45 -33.40 20.16
C THR A 799 5.27 -33.11 18.91
N VAL A 800 4.78 -33.55 17.76
CA VAL A 800 5.33 -33.25 16.43
C VAL A 800 4.46 -32.22 15.73
N ILE A 801 5.08 -31.18 15.17
CA ILE A 801 4.38 -30.13 14.42
C ILE A 801 4.64 -30.30 12.93
N PHE A 802 3.59 -30.46 12.15
CA PHE A 802 3.65 -30.55 10.70
C PHE A 802 3.25 -29.23 10.05
N ASN A 803 3.87 -28.89 8.93
CA ASN A 803 3.37 -27.84 8.04
C ASN A 803 2.85 -28.48 6.75
N LYS A 804 1.61 -28.19 6.36
CA LYS A 804 0.95 -28.80 5.20
C LYS A 804 0.50 -27.73 4.19
N PHE A 805 1.01 -27.77 2.97
CA PHE A 805 0.50 -26.97 1.83
C PHE A 805 -0.49 -27.78 1.00
N ASN A 806 -1.68 -27.21 0.71
CA ASN A 806 -2.76 -27.91 0.00
C ASN A 806 -2.38 -28.40 -1.40
N ALA A 807 -1.64 -27.61 -2.19
CA ALA A 807 -1.44 -27.89 -3.62
C ALA A 807 -0.14 -28.62 -3.98
N ALA A 808 0.79 -28.81 -3.03
CA ALA A 808 2.17 -29.21 -3.37
C ALA A 808 2.91 -30.07 -2.32
N ASP A 809 2.38 -30.26 -1.09
CA ASP A 809 3.05 -31.02 -0.02
C ASP A 809 2.47 -32.41 0.22
N SER A 810 2.50 -33.24 -0.83
CA SER A 810 1.97 -34.60 -0.77
C SER A 810 2.79 -35.55 0.13
N ASN A 811 4.05 -35.21 0.45
CA ASN A 811 4.85 -36.00 1.38
C ASN A 811 4.30 -35.88 2.81
N VAL A 812 4.08 -34.65 3.31
CA VAL A 812 3.42 -34.44 4.61
C VAL A 812 1.99 -34.99 4.58
N GLY A 813 1.27 -34.82 3.47
CA GLY A 813 -0.05 -35.42 3.26
C GLY A 813 -0.07 -36.93 3.50
N ALA A 814 0.85 -37.67 2.87
CA ALA A 814 0.99 -39.12 3.05
C ALA A 814 1.35 -39.51 4.48
N LEU A 815 2.29 -38.78 5.12
CA LEU A 815 2.72 -39.07 6.50
C LEU A 815 1.56 -38.96 7.50
N LEU A 816 0.71 -37.94 7.34
CA LEU A 816 -0.45 -37.74 8.20
C LEU A 816 -1.55 -38.78 7.93
N LYS A 817 -1.79 -39.11 6.65
CA LYS A 817 -2.85 -40.03 6.24
C LYS A 817 -2.56 -41.49 6.60
N TYR A 818 -1.33 -41.93 6.41
CA TYR A 818 -0.89 -43.31 6.62
C TYR A 818 -0.01 -43.48 7.86
N MET A 819 -0.23 -42.63 8.88
CA MET A 819 0.49 -42.69 10.15
C MET A 819 0.34 -44.06 10.84
N PRO A 820 1.44 -44.73 11.25
CA PRO A 820 1.37 -46.00 11.96
C PRO A 820 0.58 -45.90 13.28
N SER A 821 -0.24 -46.90 13.59
CA SER A 821 -1.12 -46.87 14.78
C SER A 821 -0.34 -46.76 16.11
N GLU A 822 0.85 -47.35 16.20
CA GLU A 822 1.73 -47.22 17.37
C GLU A 822 2.11 -45.75 17.63
N ILE A 823 2.45 -45.01 16.57
CA ILE A 823 2.81 -43.60 16.65
C ILE A 823 1.61 -42.76 17.08
N LYS A 824 0.45 -42.99 16.46
CA LYS A 824 -0.80 -42.28 16.76
C LYS A 824 -1.21 -42.37 18.23
N ASN A 825 -0.90 -43.49 18.90
CA ASN A 825 -1.28 -43.74 20.29
C ASN A 825 -0.30 -43.15 21.32
N ASN A 826 0.96 -42.91 20.92
CA ASN A 826 2.03 -42.57 21.86
C ASN A 826 2.49 -41.11 21.79
N TYR A 827 2.20 -40.39 20.71
CA TYR A 827 2.60 -39.01 20.49
C TYR A 827 1.41 -38.11 20.14
N LYS A 828 1.57 -36.80 20.34
CA LYS A 828 0.62 -35.78 19.90
C LYS A 828 1.10 -35.14 18.59
N PHE A 829 0.16 -34.62 17.82
CA PHE A 829 0.46 -33.99 16.54
C PHE A 829 -0.33 -32.71 16.38
N ARG A 830 0.29 -31.72 15.75
CA ARG A 830 -0.37 -30.49 15.34
C ARG A 830 -0.03 -30.20 13.89
N VAL A 831 -1.01 -29.70 13.13
CA VAL A 831 -0.82 -29.31 11.73
C VAL A 831 -1.02 -27.81 11.62
N ILE A 832 -0.08 -27.16 10.95
CA ILE A 832 -0.14 -25.74 10.57
C ILE A 832 -0.26 -25.68 9.05
N HIS A 833 -1.23 -24.92 8.55
CA HIS A 833 -1.55 -24.91 7.13
C HIS A 833 -0.78 -23.82 6.39
N GLY A 834 -0.04 -24.21 5.35
CA GLY A 834 0.63 -23.30 4.42
C GLY A 834 1.42 -22.18 5.08
N MET A 835 1.08 -20.94 4.70
CA MET A 835 1.76 -19.71 5.13
C MET A 835 1.42 -19.29 6.56
N ASP A 836 0.44 -19.91 7.23
CA ASP A 836 0.09 -19.57 8.61
C ASP A 836 1.27 -19.75 9.57
N ILE A 837 2.24 -20.58 9.20
CA ILE A 837 3.50 -20.74 9.92
C ILE A 837 4.25 -19.40 10.17
N TYR A 838 4.11 -18.44 9.25
CA TYR A 838 4.75 -17.13 9.34
C TYR A 838 3.94 -16.12 10.14
N ASN A 839 2.75 -16.48 10.62
CA ASN A 839 2.01 -15.66 11.58
C ASN A 839 2.81 -15.56 12.87
N THR A 840 2.95 -14.35 13.38
CA THR A 840 3.75 -14.03 14.58
C THR A 840 3.43 -14.91 15.77
N GLU A 841 2.14 -15.16 16.00
CA GLU A 841 1.67 -16.08 17.03
C GLU A 841 2.25 -17.49 16.87
N ASN A 842 2.25 -18.03 15.65
CA ASN A 842 2.81 -19.35 15.37
C ASN A 842 4.33 -19.37 15.52
N VAL A 843 5.03 -18.34 15.03
CA VAL A 843 6.50 -18.23 15.18
C VAL A 843 6.92 -18.35 16.64
N VAL A 844 6.18 -17.70 17.55
CA VAL A 844 6.44 -17.75 19.00
C VAL A 844 5.98 -19.08 19.62
N LYS A 845 4.81 -19.59 19.24
CA LYS A 845 4.20 -20.73 19.95
C LYS A 845 4.64 -22.11 19.45
N ILE A 846 5.10 -22.24 18.20
CA ILE A 846 5.56 -23.54 17.65
C ILE A 846 6.56 -24.26 18.57
N PRO A 847 7.63 -23.60 19.06
CA PRO A 847 8.62 -24.28 19.90
C PRO A 847 8.13 -24.55 21.33
N LEU A 848 7.01 -23.93 21.74
CA LEU A 848 6.31 -24.23 22.99
C LEU A 848 5.33 -25.39 22.85
N TRP A 849 4.80 -25.63 21.64
CA TRP A 849 3.89 -26.74 21.36
C TRP A 849 4.62 -28.05 21.11
N GLY A 850 5.78 -28.03 20.45
CA GLY A 850 6.48 -29.25 20.07
C GLY A 850 7.97 -29.03 19.83
N SER A 851 8.77 -30.04 20.16
CA SER A 851 10.22 -30.03 19.96
C SER A 851 10.65 -30.45 18.56
N VAL A 852 9.82 -31.19 17.82
CA VAL A 852 10.13 -31.69 16.47
C VAL A 852 9.17 -31.08 15.45
N THR A 853 9.71 -30.56 14.36
CA THR A 853 8.94 -29.98 13.25
C THR A 853 9.21 -30.72 11.94
N VAL A 854 8.20 -30.83 11.08
CA VAL A 854 8.27 -31.55 9.80
C VAL A 854 7.61 -30.75 8.68
N SER A 855 8.34 -30.47 7.60
CA SER A 855 7.84 -29.74 6.41
C SER A 855 8.29 -30.38 5.10
N GLY A 856 7.52 -30.24 4.01
CA GLY A 856 7.98 -30.56 2.65
C GLY A 856 8.57 -29.37 1.88
N PHE A 857 8.44 -28.15 2.39
CA PHE A 857 8.86 -26.90 1.72
C PHE A 857 9.93 -26.12 2.49
N ALA A 858 10.70 -26.79 3.36
CA ALA A 858 11.70 -26.15 4.21
C ALA A 858 11.16 -25.00 5.09
N THR A 859 9.86 -24.91 5.33
CA THR A 859 9.24 -23.72 5.92
C THR A 859 9.69 -23.44 7.34
N PHE A 860 9.82 -24.48 8.18
CA PHE A 860 10.38 -24.34 9.53
C PHE A 860 11.85 -23.92 9.52
N LEU A 861 12.58 -24.14 8.43
CA LEU A 861 13.99 -23.74 8.32
C LEU A 861 14.13 -22.21 8.17
N TYR A 862 13.09 -21.52 7.73
CA TYR A 862 13.09 -20.06 7.69
C TYR A 862 12.86 -19.42 9.06
N LEU A 863 12.38 -20.18 10.06
CA LEU A 863 12.20 -19.71 11.42
C LEU A 863 13.51 -19.68 12.22
N PRO A 864 13.57 -18.96 13.35
CA PRO A 864 14.64 -19.10 14.32
C PRO A 864 14.79 -20.55 14.79
N LYS A 865 16.03 -20.97 15.05
CA LYS A 865 16.37 -22.36 15.32
C LYS A 865 16.08 -22.74 16.78
N PHE A 866 14.82 -23.04 17.09
CA PHE A 866 14.37 -23.48 18.42
C PHE A 866 13.87 -24.92 18.48
N THR A 867 13.62 -25.54 17.33
CA THR A 867 13.08 -26.88 17.20
C THR A 867 14.01 -27.77 16.39
N PHE A 868 13.85 -29.08 16.56
CA PHE A 868 14.50 -30.09 15.76
C PHE A 868 13.74 -30.22 14.43
N ASN A 869 14.36 -29.76 13.34
CA ASN A 869 13.73 -29.56 12.05
C ASN A 869 14.04 -30.70 11.10
N ILE A 870 12.99 -31.39 10.63
CA ILE A 870 13.05 -32.45 9.64
C ILE A 870 12.41 -31.95 8.34
N ASP A 871 13.19 -31.81 7.28
CA ASP A 871 12.65 -31.52 5.95
C ASP A 871 12.45 -32.83 5.18
N VAL A 872 11.24 -33.05 4.68
CA VAL A 872 10.89 -34.22 3.87
C VAL A 872 10.84 -33.92 2.37
N GLY A 873 11.08 -32.66 2.01
CA GLY A 873 11.04 -32.17 0.64
C GLY A 873 9.69 -32.34 -0.05
N HIS A 874 9.59 -31.77 -1.24
CA HIS A 874 8.43 -31.88 -2.14
C HIS A 874 8.85 -32.25 -3.57
N ALA A 875 10.10 -32.67 -3.77
CA ALA A 875 10.63 -33.07 -5.06
C ALA A 875 11.54 -34.30 -4.89
N GLY A 876 11.61 -35.11 -5.95
CA GLY A 876 12.68 -36.09 -6.14
C GLY A 876 13.94 -35.41 -6.68
N ILE A 877 14.56 -36.02 -7.69
CA ILE A 877 15.68 -35.40 -8.40
C ILE A 877 15.15 -34.22 -9.23
N ILE A 878 15.73 -33.04 -9.03
CA ILE A 878 15.35 -31.81 -9.71
C ILE A 878 16.21 -31.65 -10.97
N LEU A 879 15.55 -31.52 -12.13
CA LEU A 879 16.23 -31.38 -13.43
C LEU A 879 16.71 -29.94 -13.70
N LYS A 880 15.95 -28.95 -13.20
CA LYS A 880 16.31 -27.53 -13.29
C LYS A 880 17.33 -27.14 -12.23
N SER A 881 18.18 -26.18 -12.55
CA SER A 881 19.09 -25.61 -11.57
C SER A 881 18.33 -24.83 -10.49
N CYS A 882 18.73 -25.02 -9.23
CA CYS A 882 18.22 -24.28 -8.08
C CYS A 882 19.36 -23.79 -7.17
N GLY A 883 19.07 -22.84 -6.30
CA GLY A 883 20.02 -22.34 -5.29
C GLY A 883 21.34 -21.89 -5.92
N LEU A 884 22.46 -22.38 -5.38
CA LEU A 884 23.80 -22.04 -5.86
C LEU A 884 24.03 -22.31 -7.35
N MET A 885 23.31 -23.28 -7.92
CA MET A 885 23.45 -23.69 -9.32
C MET A 885 22.51 -22.94 -10.28
N ASP A 886 21.48 -22.26 -9.77
CA ASP A 886 20.62 -21.38 -10.57
C ASP A 886 21.45 -20.17 -11.04
N LYS A 887 21.40 -19.81 -12.33
CA LYS A 887 22.26 -18.71 -12.82
C LYS A 887 21.71 -17.33 -12.49
N GLU A 888 20.42 -17.18 -12.25
CA GLU A 888 19.76 -15.90 -12.00
C GLU A 888 19.39 -15.72 -10.52
N ASP A 889 18.81 -16.75 -9.89
CA ASP A 889 18.29 -16.67 -8.52
C ASP A 889 18.99 -17.66 -7.58
N LYS A 890 20.03 -17.18 -6.88
CA LYS A 890 20.81 -18.00 -5.93
C LYS A 890 20.02 -18.47 -4.70
N ASN A 891 18.79 -18.02 -4.53
CA ASN A 891 17.90 -18.40 -3.43
C ASN A 891 16.73 -19.29 -3.89
N SER A 892 16.70 -19.72 -5.17
CA SER A 892 15.58 -20.48 -5.71
C SER A 892 15.42 -21.85 -5.04
N GLY A 893 14.23 -22.10 -4.48
CA GLY A 893 13.92 -23.32 -3.74
C GLY A 893 14.67 -23.49 -2.41
N GLY A 894 15.42 -22.47 -1.97
CA GLY A 894 16.22 -22.48 -0.74
C GLY A 894 17.65 -21.97 -0.96
N ASN A 895 18.42 -21.90 0.13
CA ASN A 895 19.84 -21.52 0.10
C ASN A 895 20.61 -22.18 1.26
N PRO A 896 21.95 -22.08 1.27
CA PRO A 896 22.77 -22.68 2.34
C PRO A 896 22.41 -22.21 3.75
N GLU A 897 22.13 -20.92 3.97
CA GLU A 897 21.80 -20.41 5.30
C GLU A 897 20.49 -20.99 5.86
N VAL A 898 19.50 -21.19 4.98
CA VAL A 898 18.23 -21.84 5.34
C VAL A 898 18.49 -23.29 5.72
N PHE A 899 19.16 -24.06 4.86
CA PHE A 899 19.37 -25.48 5.10
C PHE A 899 20.40 -25.80 6.20
N LYS A 900 21.22 -24.84 6.64
CA LYS A 900 22.01 -24.96 7.87
C LYS A 900 21.14 -25.30 9.09
N LYS A 901 19.89 -24.84 9.11
CA LYS A 901 18.93 -25.06 10.21
C LYS A 901 18.17 -26.39 10.13
N ALA A 902 18.32 -27.16 9.05
CA ALA A 902 17.80 -28.53 8.99
C ALA A 902 18.67 -29.41 9.90
N ASP A 903 18.06 -30.28 10.70
CA ASP A 903 18.80 -31.35 11.36
C ASP A 903 18.79 -32.61 10.51
N ILE A 904 17.66 -32.87 9.83
CA ILE A 904 17.49 -34.00 8.94
C ILE A 904 16.84 -33.55 7.63
N VAL A 905 17.35 -34.07 6.51
CA VAL A 905 16.75 -33.94 5.18
C VAL A 905 16.47 -35.33 4.63
N CYS A 906 15.20 -35.66 4.43
CA CYS A 906 14.78 -36.95 3.89
C CYS A 906 14.82 -36.92 2.36
N ILE A 907 15.38 -37.98 1.76
CA ILE A 907 15.61 -38.08 0.32
C ILE A 907 15.30 -39.50 -0.20
N ALA A 908 15.17 -39.63 -1.51
CA ALA A 908 14.83 -40.87 -2.20
C ALA A 908 16.05 -41.73 -2.61
N SER A 909 17.20 -41.10 -2.83
CA SER A 909 18.38 -41.77 -3.39
C SER A 909 19.68 -41.02 -3.14
N HIS A 910 20.80 -41.71 -3.32
CA HIS A 910 22.13 -41.10 -3.31
C HIS A 910 22.30 -40.03 -4.39
N MET A 911 21.66 -40.16 -5.54
CA MET A 911 21.74 -39.15 -6.59
C MET A 911 21.04 -37.85 -6.18
N GLN A 912 19.87 -37.94 -5.54
CA GLN A 912 19.19 -36.76 -4.98
C GLN A 912 20.07 -36.02 -3.97
N LYS A 913 20.79 -36.76 -3.12
CA LYS A 913 21.77 -36.19 -2.18
C LYS A 913 22.78 -35.29 -2.89
N VAL A 914 23.40 -35.80 -3.96
CA VAL A 914 24.43 -35.06 -4.71
C VAL A 914 23.85 -33.78 -5.31
N VAL A 915 22.68 -33.86 -5.93
CA VAL A 915 22.00 -32.71 -6.54
C VAL A 915 21.65 -31.67 -5.47
N PHE A 916 21.01 -32.06 -4.36
CA PHE A 916 20.61 -31.13 -3.30
C PHE A 916 21.81 -30.49 -2.61
N SER A 917 22.89 -31.25 -2.37
CA SER A 917 24.13 -30.69 -1.81
C SER A 917 24.79 -29.69 -2.76
N SER A 918 24.70 -29.89 -4.08
CA SER A 918 25.19 -28.90 -5.04
C SER A 918 24.37 -27.61 -5.05
N PHE A 919 23.07 -27.69 -4.78
CA PHE A 919 22.17 -26.52 -4.75
C PHE A 919 22.28 -25.72 -3.46
N TYR A 920 22.35 -26.42 -2.32
CA TYR A 920 22.12 -25.80 -1.02
C TYR A 920 23.26 -26.05 -0.01
N ALA A 921 24.37 -26.65 -0.44
CA ALA A 921 25.53 -26.94 0.41
C ALA A 921 25.20 -27.74 1.70
N ILE A 922 24.25 -28.66 1.61
CA ILE A 922 23.81 -29.50 2.74
C ILE A 922 24.90 -30.55 3.03
N PRO A 923 25.39 -30.64 4.29
CA PRO A 923 26.31 -31.69 4.72
C PRO A 923 25.73 -33.10 4.60
N GLU A 924 26.59 -34.08 4.28
CA GLU A 924 26.17 -35.47 4.05
C GLU A 924 25.49 -36.12 5.25
N ASP A 925 25.93 -35.81 6.48
CA ASP A 925 25.46 -36.39 7.74
C ASP A 925 24.01 -36.01 8.10
N LYS A 926 23.46 -34.98 7.45
CA LYS A 926 22.06 -34.56 7.63
C LYS A 926 21.07 -35.36 6.81
N TYR A 927 21.52 -36.11 5.79
CA TYR A 927 20.59 -36.82 4.92
C TYR A 927 20.13 -38.16 5.49
N ARG A 928 18.87 -38.51 5.24
CA ARG A 928 18.31 -39.84 5.49
C ARG A 928 17.60 -40.33 4.23
N ILE A 929 18.01 -41.49 3.71
CA ILE A 929 17.36 -42.10 2.55
C ILE A 929 16.12 -42.84 3.05
N THR A 930 14.95 -42.21 2.95
CA THR A 930 13.68 -42.78 3.40
C THR A 930 12.79 -43.21 2.24
N GLY A 931 13.05 -42.72 1.03
CA GLY A 931 12.05 -42.67 -0.03
C GLY A 931 11.18 -41.41 0.09
N LEU A 932 10.29 -41.19 -0.89
CA LEU A 932 9.32 -40.09 -0.88
C LEU A 932 7.98 -40.62 -0.38
N ALA A 933 7.51 -40.12 0.76
CA ALA A 933 6.28 -40.60 1.41
C ALA A 933 5.06 -40.60 0.47
N ARG A 934 4.96 -39.61 -0.43
CA ARG A 934 3.87 -39.51 -1.42
C ARG A 934 3.84 -40.68 -2.42
N ASN A 935 4.97 -41.35 -2.67
CA ASN A 935 5.05 -42.45 -3.64
C ASN A 935 4.31 -43.68 -3.15
N ASP A 936 4.13 -43.84 -1.83
CA ASP A 936 3.32 -44.92 -1.27
C ASP A 936 1.85 -44.78 -1.71
N MET A 937 1.35 -43.56 -1.92
CA MET A 937 -0.01 -43.32 -2.44
C MET A 937 -0.17 -43.80 -3.89
N LEU A 938 0.86 -43.65 -4.72
CA LEU A 938 0.86 -44.11 -6.11
C LEU A 938 0.71 -45.63 -6.21
N LEU A 939 1.13 -46.38 -5.19
CA LEU A 939 1.08 -47.84 -5.16
C LEU A 939 -0.14 -48.38 -4.41
N SER A 940 -0.69 -47.62 -3.47
CA SER A 940 -1.78 -48.08 -2.58
C SER A 940 -3.19 -47.62 -2.98
N THR A 941 -3.31 -46.60 -3.84
CA THR A 941 -4.60 -46.05 -4.26
C THR A 941 -5.06 -46.57 -5.62
N ASN A 942 -6.34 -46.40 -5.95
CA ASN A 942 -6.86 -46.66 -7.30
C ASN A 942 -7.21 -45.32 -7.97
N GLY A 943 -6.24 -44.76 -8.70
CA GLY A 943 -6.38 -43.46 -9.33
C GLY A 943 -7.38 -43.40 -10.46
N LYS A 944 -7.63 -44.49 -11.21
CA LYS A 944 -8.70 -44.48 -12.23
C LYS A 944 -10.06 -44.27 -11.58
N ASN A 945 -10.38 -45.03 -10.53
CA ASN A 945 -11.63 -44.85 -9.78
C ASN A 945 -11.73 -43.46 -9.14
N ASN A 946 -10.63 -42.88 -8.69
CA ASN A 946 -10.63 -41.52 -8.13
C ASN A 946 -10.83 -40.45 -9.20
N LEU A 947 -10.24 -40.62 -10.40
CA LEU A 947 -10.48 -39.76 -11.55
C LEU A 947 -11.94 -39.83 -12.02
N GLU A 948 -12.52 -41.04 -12.10
CA GLU A 948 -13.93 -41.22 -12.47
C GLU A 948 -14.86 -40.49 -11.50
N LYS A 949 -14.57 -40.51 -10.21
CA LYS A 949 -15.32 -39.74 -9.21
C LYS A 949 -15.12 -38.23 -9.37
N LEU A 950 -13.89 -37.80 -9.65
CA LEU A 950 -13.52 -36.39 -9.76
C LEU A 950 -14.19 -35.73 -10.98
N LEU A 951 -14.19 -36.42 -12.11
CA LEU A 951 -14.66 -35.89 -13.40
C LEU A 951 -16.05 -36.38 -13.81
N ASN A 952 -16.62 -37.34 -13.06
CA ASN A 952 -17.91 -37.96 -13.35
C ASN A 952 -18.00 -38.58 -14.76
N GLU A 953 -16.95 -39.27 -15.18
CA GLU A 953 -16.78 -39.89 -16.50
C GLU A 953 -16.14 -41.28 -16.35
N ASP A 954 -16.47 -42.23 -17.25
CA ASP A 954 -15.86 -43.56 -17.25
C ASP A 954 -14.58 -43.57 -18.10
N PHE A 955 -13.46 -43.92 -17.46
CA PHE A 955 -12.14 -43.96 -18.10
C PHE A 955 -11.63 -45.39 -18.33
N ASN A 956 -12.39 -46.42 -17.97
CA ASN A 956 -11.91 -47.81 -18.06
C ASN A 956 -11.64 -48.28 -19.50
N SER A 957 -12.41 -47.78 -20.47
CA SER A 957 -12.24 -48.14 -21.88
C SER A 957 -11.24 -47.26 -22.64
N LYS A 958 -10.69 -46.21 -22.01
CA LYS A 958 -9.81 -45.22 -22.64
C LYS A 958 -8.38 -45.26 -22.07
N LYS A 959 -7.42 -44.80 -22.86
CA LYS A 959 -6.06 -44.51 -22.37
C LYS A 959 -6.01 -43.11 -21.78
N VAL A 960 -5.56 -43.00 -20.53
CA VAL A 960 -5.56 -41.74 -19.78
C VAL A 960 -4.20 -41.07 -19.88
N ILE A 961 -4.17 -39.83 -20.35
CA ILE A 961 -2.98 -38.98 -20.41
C ILE A 961 -3.13 -37.92 -19.34
N ILE A 962 -2.05 -37.61 -18.63
CA ILE A 962 -2.02 -36.44 -17.74
C ILE A 962 -1.00 -35.44 -18.25
N ASN A 963 -1.41 -34.18 -18.40
CA ASN A 963 -0.54 -33.08 -18.80
C ASN A 963 -0.21 -32.21 -17.59
N MET A 964 1.08 -32.06 -17.29
CA MET A 964 1.58 -31.33 -16.12
C MET A 964 2.88 -30.58 -16.47
N PRO A 965 2.79 -29.44 -17.18
CA PRO A 965 3.95 -28.62 -17.49
C PRO A 965 4.47 -27.87 -16.26
N THR A 966 5.73 -27.42 -16.33
CA THR A 966 6.25 -26.36 -15.44
C THR A 966 5.61 -25.01 -15.76
N PHE A 967 5.70 -24.08 -14.81
CA PHE A 967 5.21 -22.72 -15.04
C PHE A 967 6.26 -21.85 -15.72
N HIS A 968 5.80 -20.91 -16.53
CA HIS A 968 6.61 -19.92 -17.24
C HIS A 968 6.42 -18.53 -16.65
N VAL A 969 5.25 -18.24 -16.09
CA VAL A 969 4.86 -16.98 -15.44
C VAL A 969 4.23 -17.29 -14.09
N PHE A 970 4.54 -16.52 -13.04
CA PHE A 970 3.84 -16.63 -11.76
C PHE A 970 2.83 -15.50 -11.65
N ASP A 971 1.55 -15.81 -11.89
CA ASP A 971 0.41 -14.87 -11.94
C ASP A 971 0.37 -13.88 -10.76
N ARG A 972 0.75 -14.32 -9.55
CA ARG A 972 0.63 -13.52 -8.32
C ARG A 972 1.76 -12.52 -8.11
N ILE A 973 2.96 -12.81 -8.62
CA ILE A 973 4.18 -12.03 -8.32
C ILE A 973 4.95 -11.59 -9.56
N GLY A 974 4.51 -12.00 -10.76
CA GLY A 974 5.15 -11.62 -12.03
C GLY A 974 6.51 -12.26 -12.30
N ARG A 975 6.91 -13.30 -11.54
CA ARG A 975 8.16 -14.05 -11.79
C ARG A 975 8.06 -14.78 -13.13
N ILE A 976 9.10 -14.70 -13.95
CA ILE A 976 9.18 -15.40 -15.24
C ILE A 976 10.27 -16.48 -15.14
N GLU A 977 9.94 -17.73 -15.48
CA GLU A 977 10.88 -18.87 -15.40
C GLU A 977 11.15 -19.54 -16.75
N GLY A 978 10.41 -19.18 -17.79
CA GLY A 978 10.59 -19.68 -19.15
C GLY A 978 10.16 -18.65 -20.19
N ASN A 979 9.92 -19.09 -21.43
CA ASN A 979 9.41 -18.22 -22.48
C ASN A 979 8.03 -17.63 -22.13
N ILE A 980 7.93 -16.31 -21.95
CA ILE A 980 6.68 -15.62 -21.60
C ILE A 980 5.56 -15.83 -22.63
N HIS A 981 5.91 -16.08 -23.90
CA HIS A 981 4.95 -16.32 -24.97
C HIS A 981 4.38 -17.75 -24.96
N LEU A 982 4.85 -18.62 -24.05
CA LEU A 982 4.36 -19.98 -23.82
C LEU A 982 3.57 -20.09 -22.51
N ASN A 983 2.87 -19.03 -22.07
CA ASN A 983 1.98 -19.07 -20.91
C ASN A 983 0.63 -19.74 -21.26
N ASP A 984 0.65 -21.05 -21.49
CA ASP A 984 -0.54 -21.88 -21.72
C ASP A 984 -0.37 -23.30 -21.15
N SER A 985 -1.41 -24.13 -21.22
CA SER A 985 -1.42 -25.51 -20.71
C SER A 985 -0.47 -26.45 -21.47
N PHE A 986 -0.32 -26.25 -22.78
CA PHE A 986 0.65 -26.96 -23.58
C PHE A 986 1.71 -25.96 -24.02
N LYS A 987 2.96 -26.18 -23.62
CA LYS A 987 4.09 -25.27 -23.88
C LYS A 987 4.57 -25.45 -25.32
N ILE A 988 3.68 -25.25 -26.29
CA ILE A 988 3.93 -25.36 -27.73
C ILE A 988 3.34 -24.11 -28.39
N HIS A 989 4.11 -23.45 -29.25
CA HIS A 989 3.62 -22.28 -29.97
C HIS A 989 2.44 -22.64 -30.86
N ASN A 990 1.38 -21.81 -30.80
CA ASN A 990 0.17 -21.94 -31.61
C ASN A 990 -0.52 -23.31 -31.46
N PHE A 991 -0.62 -23.83 -30.22
CA PHE A 991 -1.30 -25.09 -29.95
C PHE A 991 -2.81 -24.99 -30.25
N ASP A 992 -3.32 -25.88 -31.09
CA ASP A 992 -4.71 -25.99 -31.47
C ASP A 992 -5.42 -27.02 -30.58
N TYR A 993 -6.21 -26.52 -29.62
CA TYR A 993 -6.91 -27.33 -28.63
C TYR A 993 -8.03 -28.18 -29.23
N GLU A 994 -8.74 -27.65 -30.22
CA GLU A 994 -9.84 -28.33 -30.90
C GLU A 994 -9.32 -29.49 -31.76
N GLU A 995 -8.26 -29.27 -32.54
CA GLU A 995 -7.60 -30.33 -33.30
C GLU A 995 -7.05 -31.42 -32.38
N PHE A 996 -6.49 -31.02 -31.23
CA PHE A 996 -5.97 -31.97 -30.25
C PHE A 996 -7.08 -32.78 -29.60
N ASP A 997 -8.22 -32.17 -29.25
CA ASP A 997 -9.40 -32.88 -28.71
C ASP A 997 -9.97 -33.90 -29.71
N ASP A 998 -10.08 -33.53 -30.99
CA ASP A 998 -10.49 -34.43 -32.08
C ASP A 998 -9.51 -35.60 -32.24
N PHE A 999 -8.21 -35.34 -32.12
CA PHE A 999 -7.18 -36.38 -32.10
C PHE A 999 -7.36 -37.34 -30.91
N LEU A 1000 -7.66 -36.82 -29.71
CA LEU A 1000 -7.90 -37.64 -28.53
C LEU A 1000 -9.14 -38.53 -28.73
N GLU A 1001 -10.25 -37.97 -29.24
CA GLU A 1001 -11.48 -38.70 -29.53
C GLU A 1001 -11.22 -39.84 -30.55
N LYS A 1002 -10.58 -39.53 -31.68
CA LYS A 1002 -10.31 -40.49 -32.77
C LYS A 1002 -9.45 -41.68 -32.34
N ASN A 1003 -8.56 -41.48 -31.37
CA ASN A 1003 -7.60 -42.49 -30.92
C ASN A 1003 -7.95 -43.13 -29.57
N ASN A 1004 -9.18 -42.93 -29.08
CA ASN A 1004 -9.68 -43.48 -27.81
C ASN A 1004 -8.80 -43.09 -26.60
N LEU A 1005 -8.35 -41.83 -26.62
CA LEU A 1005 -7.54 -41.20 -25.58
C LEU A 1005 -8.39 -40.20 -24.78
N VAL A 1006 -7.97 -39.93 -23.56
CA VAL A 1006 -8.44 -38.80 -22.75
C VAL A 1006 -7.23 -38.11 -22.14
N CYS A 1007 -7.21 -36.78 -22.14
CA CYS A 1007 -6.15 -35.99 -21.52
C CYS A 1007 -6.71 -35.17 -20.37
N ILE A 1008 -6.00 -35.18 -19.24
CA ILE A 1008 -6.33 -34.40 -18.05
C ILE A 1008 -5.18 -33.44 -17.81
N SER A 1009 -5.42 -32.15 -17.96
CA SER A 1009 -4.42 -31.12 -17.73
C SER A 1009 -4.54 -30.54 -16.32
N LYS A 1010 -3.41 -30.58 -15.60
CA LYS A 1010 -3.23 -29.93 -14.30
C LYS A 1010 -1.98 -29.08 -14.35
N VAL A 1011 -2.14 -27.79 -14.57
CA VAL A 1011 -1.02 -26.84 -14.58
C VAL A 1011 -0.54 -26.53 -13.15
N HIS A 1012 0.63 -25.89 -13.06
CA HIS A 1012 1.16 -25.45 -11.79
C HIS A 1012 0.30 -24.33 -11.17
N HIS A 1013 0.17 -24.31 -9.85
CA HIS A 1013 -0.62 -23.30 -9.10
C HIS A 1013 -0.21 -21.84 -9.35
N ALA A 1014 0.99 -21.63 -9.91
CA ALA A 1014 1.52 -20.32 -10.29
C ALA A 1014 0.85 -19.73 -11.55
N GLU A 1015 0.36 -20.58 -12.46
CA GLU A 1015 -0.33 -20.20 -13.72
C GLU A 1015 -1.79 -20.68 -13.76
N GLU A 1016 -2.24 -21.35 -12.70
CA GLU A 1016 -3.55 -21.99 -12.65
C GLU A 1016 -4.69 -21.00 -12.90
N ILE A 1017 -4.55 -19.73 -12.48
CA ILE A 1017 -5.56 -18.70 -12.72
C ILE A 1017 -5.60 -18.30 -14.20
N SER A 1018 -4.44 -17.93 -14.77
CA SER A 1018 -4.38 -17.44 -16.14
C SER A 1018 -4.72 -18.53 -17.16
N VAL A 1019 -4.21 -19.75 -16.97
CA VAL A 1019 -4.45 -20.86 -17.91
C VAL A 1019 -5.87 -21.40 -17.81
N THR A 1020 -6.44 -21.56 -16.60
CA THR A 1020 -7.81 -22.07 -16.45
C THR A 1020 -8.82 -21.09 -17.05
N ARG A 1021 -8.66 -19.77 -16.82
CA ARG A 1021 -9.52 -18.74 -17.42
C ARG A 1021 -9.49 -18.74 -18.95
N LYS A 1022 -8.30 -18.90 -19.55
CA LYS A 1022 -8.17 -18.96 -21.02
C LYS A 1022 -8.95 -20.11 -21.64
N ASN A 1023 -9.09 -21.22 -20.91
CA ASN A 1023 -9.67 -22.45 -21.42
C ASN A 1023 -11.11 -22.72 -20.95
N GLU A 1024 -11.65 -21.93 -20.01
CA GLU A 1024 -12.98 -22.10 -19.41
C GLU A 1024 -14.13 -22.10 -20.44
N LYS A 1025 -14.00 -21.34 -21.54
CA LYS A 1025 -15.04 -21.22 -22.57
C LYS A 1025 -15.00 -22.34 -23.62
N ARG A 1026 -13.96 -23.19 -23.62
CA ARG A 1026 -13.79 -24.24 -24.63
C ARG A 1026 -14.72 -25.42 -24.31
N LYS A 1027 -15.38 -25.96 -25.34
CA LYS A 1027 -16.26 -27.12 -25.21
C LYS A 1027 -15.56 -28.38 -25.71
N LEU A 1028 -14.56 -28.83 -24.95
CA LEU A 1028 -13.77 -30.02 -25.25
C LEU A 1028 -14.39 -31.26 -24.61
N LYS A 1029 -14.30 -32.41 -25.28
CA LYS A 1029 -14.93 -33.67 -24.82
C LYS A 1029 -13.95 -34.64 -24.18
N ASN A 1030 -12.70 -34.64 -24.64
CA ASN A 1030 -11.68 -35.61 -24.27
C ASN A 1030 -10.45 -34.94 -23.62
N LEU A 1031 -10.42 -33.61 -23.52
CA LEU A 1031 -9.45 -32.83 -22.75
C LEU A 1031 -10.13 -32.12 -21.56
N PHE A 1032 -9.74 -32.52 -20.35
CA PHE A 1032 -10.26 -31.98 -19.09
C PHE A 1032 -9.21 -31.12 -18.40
N PHE A 1033 -9.64 -30.05 -17.72
CA PHE A 1033 -8.77 -29.23 -16.88
C PHE A 1033 -9.19 -29.40 -15.42
N ILE A 1034 -8.24 -29.70 -14.54
CA ILE A 1034 -8.47 -29.82 -13.10
C ILE A 1034 -7.59 -28.84 -12.33
N ASP A 1035 -8.12 -28.32 -11.23
CA ASP A 1035 -7.41 -27.41 -10.33
C ASP A 1035 -7.31 -28.00 -8.91
N ASN A 1036 -6.56 -27.33 -8.04
CA ASN A 1036 -6.40 -27.80 -6.65
C ASN A 1036 -7.70 -27.71 -5.84
N ASN A 1037 -8.60 -26.76 -6.14
CA ASN A 1037 -9.87 -26.63 -5.44
C ASN A 1037 -10.77 -27.83 -5.68
N MET A 1038 -10.78 -28.35 -6.92
CA MET A 1038 -11.50 -29.55 -7.29
C MET A 1038 -10.99 -30.74 -6.47
N LEU A 1039 -9.68 -30.96 -6.41
CA LEU A 1039 -9.08 -32.04 -5.60
C LEU A 1039 -9.45 -31.93 -4.12
N ASP A 1040 -9.32 -30.73 -3.54
CA ASP A 1040 -9.66 -30.44 -2.13
C ASP A 1040 -11.14 -30.73 -1.85
N SER A 1041 -12.06 -30.35 -2.75
CA SER A 1041 -13.51 -30.57 -2.58
C SER A 1041 -13.92 -32.04 -2.50
N PHE A 1042 -13.11 -32.93 -3.10
CA PHE A 1042 -13.29 -34.39 -3.01
C PHE A 1042 -12.40 -35.04 -1.94
N GLY A 1043 -11.61 -34.25 -1.20
CA GLY A 1043 -10.67 -34.75 -0.19
C GLY A 1043 -9.58 -35.66 -0.76
N LEU A 1044 -9.17 -35.43 -2.01
CA LEU A 1044 -8.17 -36.22 -2.73
C LEU A 1044 -6.83 -35.47 -2.78
N ASP A 1045 -5.73 -36.18 -2.57
CA ASP A 1045 -4.40 -35.69 -2.96
C ASP A 1045 -4.13 -36.00 -4.45
N LEU A 1046 -3.38 -35.13 -5.13
CA LEU A 1046 -2.94 -35.35 -6.52
C LEU A 1046 -2.33 -36.75 -6.72
N TYR A 1047 -1.53 -37.22 -5.77
CA TYR A 1047 -0.84 -38.52 -5.87
C TYR A 1047 -1.78 -39.72 -5.71
N GLU A 1048 -3.06 -39.49 -5.36
CA GLU A 1048 -4.10 -40.52 -5.35
C GLU A 1048 -4.81 -40.65 -6.70
N ILE A 1049 -4.51 -39.79 -7.68
CA ILE A 1049 -5.05 -39.86 -9.04
C ILE A 1049 -3.98 -40.12 -10.11
N LEU A 1050 -2.71 -39.75 -9.87
CA LEU A 1050 -1.62 -39.88 -10.86
C LEU A 1050 -1.42 -41.31 -11.36
N ASN A 1051 -1.60 -42.32 -10.51
CA ASN A 1051 -1.48 -43.71 -10.92
C ASN A 1051 -2.63 -44.20 -11.83
N GLY A 1052 -3.68 -43.39 -12.01
CA GLY A 1052 -4.73 -43.63 -12.99
C GLY A 1052 -4.33 -43.32 -14.43
N ALA A 1053 -3.33 -42.44 -14.63
CA ALA A 1053 -2.83 -42.09 -15.95
C ALA A 1053 -1.93 -43.19 -16.55
N ASP A 1054 -2.08 -43.46 -17.83
CA ASP A 1054 -1.23 -44.35 -18.63
C ASP A 1054 0.06 -43.65 -19.10
N VAL A 1055 -0.01 -42.35 -19.45
CA VAL A 1055 1.12 -41.55 -19.97
C VAL A 1055 1.13 -40.14 -19.35
N LEU A 1056 2.33 -39.61 -19.09
CA LEU A 1056 2.55 -38.21 -18.68
C LEU A 1056 3.01 -37.35 -19.85
N ILE A 1057 2.48 -36.13 -19.98
CA ILE A 1057 3.05 -35.04 -20.76
C ILE A 1057 3.63 -34.03 -19.77
N THR A 1058 4.91 -33.70 -19.92
CA THR A 1058 5.59 -32.71 -19.07
C THR A 1058 6.78 -32.11 -19.80
N ASP A 1059 7.61 -31.33 -19.11
CA ASP A 1059 8.77 -30.62 -19.63
C ASP A 1059 9.99 -30.79 -18.69
N TYR A 1060 10.26 -29.85 -17.79
CA TYR A 1060 11.36 -29.86 -16.83
C TYR A 1060 10.88 -30.16 -15.39
N SER A 1061 9.66 -30.70 -15.26
CA SER A 1061 9.02 -30.94 -13.97
C SER A 1061 9.56 -32.18 -13.24
N THR A 1062 9.56 -32.11 -11.91
CA THR A 1062 9.94 -33.24 -11.05
C THR A 1062 8.87 -34.33 -10.97
N VAL A 1063 7.65 -34.10 -11.48
CA VAL A 1063 6.59 -35.13 -11.54
C VAL A 1063 6.97 -36.30 -12.45
N TYR A 1064 7.91 -36.10 -13.37
CA TYR A 1064 8.53 -37.18 -14.14
C TYR A 1064 9.14 -38.26 -13.22
N ASN A 1065 9.74 -37.88 -12.09
CA ASN A 1065 10.30 -38.84 -11.13
C ASN A 1065 9.23 -39.84 -10.66
N ASP A 1066 8.01 -39.35 -10.45
CA ASP A 1066 6.91 -40.12 -9.90
C ASP A 1066 6.31 -41.08 -10.96
N PHE A 1067 6.31 -40.69 -12.24
CA PHE A 1067 5.98 -41.60 -13.36
C PHE A 1067 7.07 -42.62 -13.63
N LEU A 1068 8.34 -42.19 -13.50
CA LEU A 1068 9.49 -43.09 -13.57
C LEU A 1068 9.39 -44.15 -12.47
N PHE A 1069 9.03 -43.77 -11.24
CA PHE A 1069 8.81 -44.69 -10.10
C PHE A 1069 7.77 -45.78 -10.41
N MET A 1070 6.68 -45.41 -11.09
CA MET A 1070 5.65 -46.35 -11.57
C MET A 1070 6.07 -47.13 -12.84
N ASN A 1071 7.25 -46.85 -13.40
CA ASN A 1071 7.73 -47.33 -14.69
C ASN A 1071 6.78 -47.02 -15.86
N LYS A 1072 6.14 -45.84 -15.85
CA LYS A 1072 5.18 -45.42 -16.87
C LYS A 1072 5.81 -44.50 -17.94
N PRO A 1073 5.32 -44.54 -19.19
CA PRO A 1073 5.78 -43.65 -20.25
C PRO A 1073 5.58 -42.16 -19.94
N THR A 1074 6.46 -41.32 -20.48
CA THR A 1074 6.41 -39.85 -20.38
C THR A 1074 6.84 -39.24 -21.71
N VAL A 1075 6.14 -38.21 -22.18
CA VAL A 1075 6.48 -37.40 -23.36
C VAL A 1075 6.92 -36.00 -22.90
N PHE A 1076 8.05 -35.53 -23.39
CA PHE A 1076 8.67 -34.27 -22.95
C PHE A 1076 8.49 -33.16 -23.99
N VAL A 1077 7.78 -32.10 -23.65
CA VAL A 1077 7.66 -30.88 -24.46
C VAL A 1077 8.80 -29.94 -24.08
N ASN A 1078 9.78 -29.77 -24.97
CA ASN A 1078 11.03 -29.05 -24.64
C ASN A 1078 11.30 -27.88 -25.59
N THR A 1079 10.24 -27.17 -26.01
CA THR A 1079 10.29 -26.11 -27.03
C THR A 1079 11.19 -24.94 -26.69
N ASP A 1080 11.42 -24.68 -25.41
CA ASP A 1080 12.18 -23.55 -24.89
C ASP A 1080 13.43 -23.98 -24.11
N ILE A 1081 13.93 -25.20 -24.33
CA ILE A 1081 15.03 -25.77 -23.54
C ILE A 1081 16.31 -24.93 -23.58
N GLU A 1082 16.59 -24.27 -24.71
CA GLU A 1082 17.75 -23.37 -24.84
C GLU A 1082 17.60 -22.10 -23.99
N GLU A 1083 16.37 -21.59 -23.85
CA GLU A 1083 16.08 -20.48 -22.95
C GLU A 1083 16.27 -20.91 -21.49
N TYR A 1084 15.77 -22.11 -21.14
CA TYR A 1084 15.98 -22.70 -19.82
C TYR A 1084 17.47 -22.91 -19.51
N ARG A 1085 18.26 -23.39 -20.48
CA ARG A 1085 19.72 -23.56 -20.35
C ARG A 1085 20.45 -22.24 -20.14
N SER A 1086 20.07 -21.19 -20.87
CA SER A 1086 20.76 -19.90 -20.84
C SER A 1086 20.46 -19.10 -19.57
N LYS A 1087 19.18 -19.03 -19.17
CA LYS A 1087 18.69 -18.29 -18.02
C LYS A 1087 18.82 -19.07 -16.73
N ARG A 1088 17.88 -19.97 -16.42
CA ARG A 1088 17.86 -20.69 -15.14
C ARG A 1088 19.01 -21.69 -14.98
N GLY A 1089 19.29 -22.46 -16.03
CA GLY A 1089 20.18 -23.60 -16.05
C GLY A 1089 19.48 -24.96 -15.83
N LEU A 1090 20.13 -26.02 -16.30
CA LEU A 1090 19.76 -27.41 -16.05
C LEU A 1090 20.82 -28.06 -15.15
N ALA A 1091 20.37 -28.83 -14.17
CA ALA A 1091 21.24 -29.47 -13.17
C ALA A 1091 21.87 -30.77 -13.69
N LEU A 1092 21.20 -31.44 -14.63
CA LEU A 1092 21.64 -32.71 -15.20
C LEU A 1092 21.69 -32.63 -16.73
N GLU A 1093 22.88 -32.80 -17.28
CA GLU A 1093 23.14 -32.81 -18.72
C GLU A 1093 23.87 -34.11 -19.14
N PRO A 1094 23.68 -34.59 -20.39
CA PRO A 1094 22.73 -34.08 -21.38
C PRO A 1094 21.27 -34.42 -21.01
N TYR A 1095 20.36 -33.46 -21.14
CA TYR A 1095 18.93 -33.60 -20.77
C TYR A 1095 18.29 -34.88 -21.31
N GLU A 1096 18.62 -35.28 -22.53
CA GLU A 1096 18.07 -36.44 -23.23
C GLU A 1096 18.41 -37.75 -22.53
N PHE A 1097 19.56 -37.83 -21.85
CA PHE A 1097 19.99 -39.03 -21.12
C PHE A 1097 19.20 -39.22 -19.82
N TRP A 1098 18.87 -38.13 -19.15
CA TRP A 1098 18.22 -38.11 -17.83
C TRP A 1098 16.69 -38.15 -17.90
N THR A 1099 16.11 -37.97 -19.09
CA THR A 1099 14.66 -38.00 -19.35
C THR A 1099 14.28 -39.17 -20.24
N ALA A 1100 13.69 -40.22 -19.67
CA ALA A 1100 13.38 -41.47 -20.38
C ALA A 1100 12.03 -41.41 -21.12
N GLY A 1101 12.01 -40.66 -22.22
CA GLY A 1101 10.86 -40.48 -23.10
C GLY A 1101 11.22 -39.70 -24.37
N PRO A 1102 10.32 -39.65 -25.37
CA PRO A 1102 10.50 -38.82 -26.56
C PRO A 1102 10.44 -37.33 -26.20
N LYS A 1103 11.14 -36.51 -27.01
CA LYS A 1103 11.20 -35.05 -26.87
C LYS A 1103 10.53 -34.44 -28.07
N VAL A 1104 9.58 -33.55 -27.84
CA VAL A 1104 8.71 -33.00 -28.90
C VAL A 1104 8.76 -31.48 -28.88
N GLN A 1105 8.71 -30.91 -30.09
CA GLN A 1105 8.78 -29.47 -30.32
C GLN A 1105 7.49 -28.94 -30.97
N THR A 1106 6.69 -29.81 -31.57
CA THR A 1106 5.47 -29.46 -32.30
C THR A 1106 4.28 -30.29 -31.83
N GLN A 1107 3.06 -29.79 -32.06
CA GLN A 1107 1.82 -30.51 -31.76
C GLN A 1107 1.73 -31.84 -32.52
N SER A 1108 2.13 -31.86 -33.79
CA SER A 1108 2.17 -33.08 -34.61
C SER A 1108 3.10 -34.15 -34.03
N ASP A 1109 4.29 -33.73 -33.56
CA ASP A 1109 5.23 -34.66 -32.91
C ASP A 1109 4.64 -35.19 -31.60
N LEU A 1110 4.02 -34.32 -30.80
CA LEU A 1110 3.33 -34.71 -29.57
C LEU A 1110 2.25 -35.76 -29.84
N GLN A 1111 1.38 -35.54 -30.82
CA GLN A 1111 0.32 -36.48 -31.20
C GLN A 1111 0.90 -37.84 -31.64
N SER A 1112 1.93 -37.85 -32.48
CA SER A 1112 2.60 -39.08 -32.93
C SER A 1112 3.22 -39.86 -31.77
N GLU A 1113 3.93 -39.15 -30.88
CA GLU A 1113 4.64 -39.78 -29.77
C GLU A 1113 3.73 -40.22 -28.61
N LEU A 1114 2.56 -39.61 -28.47
CA LEU A 1114 1.51 -40.10 -27.58
C LEU A 1114 0.96 -41.46 -28.05
N LEU A 1115 0.75 -41.65 -29.36
CA LEU A 1115 0.31 -42.95 -29.88
C LEU A 1115 1.36 -44.04 -29.64
N ASN A 1116 2.63 -43.73 -29.87
CA ASN A 1116 3.73 -44.64 -29.56
C ASN A 1116 3.75 -44.99 -28.06
N SER A 1117 3.68 -43.99 -27.20
CA SER A 1117 3.75 -44.16 -25.75
C SER A 1117 2.54 -44.91 -25.16
N CYS A 1118 1.37 -44.79 -25.78
CA CYS A 1118 0.15 -45.47 -25.33
C CYS A 1118 0.06 -46.93 -25.82
N TYR A 1119 0.56 -47.22 -27.03
CA TYR A 1119 0.22 -48.45 -27.76
C TYR A 1119 1.41 -49.30 -28.21
N LYS A 1120 2.65 -48.79 -28.19
CA LYS A 1120 3.85 -49.61 -28.43
C LYS A 1120 4.40 -50.13 -27.11
N ASP A 1121 4.33 -51.44 -26.93
CA ASP A 1121 4.95 -52.11 -25.80
C ASP A 1121 6.45 -51.80 -25.74
N ASP A 1122 6.97 -51.65 -24.52
CA ASP A 1122 8.38 -51.39 -24.22
C ASP A 1122 8.98 -50.07 -24.76
N TYR A 1123 8.19 -49.15 -25.33
CA TYR A 1123 8.71 -47.85 -25.79
C TYR A 1123 9.36 -47.05 -24.64
N TYR A 1124 10.64 -46.70 -24.80
CA TYR A 1124 11.53 -46.09 -23.78
C TYR A 1124 11.67 -46.85 -22.45
N LYS A 1125 11.26 -48.13 -22.37
CA LYS A 1125 11.26 -48.88 -21.12
C LYS A 1125 12.65 -49.17 -20.60
N LEU A 1126 13.60 -49.49 -21.48
CA LEU A 1126 14.98 -49.78 -21.10
C LEU A 1126 15.66 -48.55 -20.47
N GLU A 1127 15.39 -47.36 -20.99
CA GLU A 1127 15.86 -46.09 -20.45
C GLU A 1127 15.26 -45.83 -19.07
N ARG A 1128 13.96 -46.08 -18.88
CA ARG A 1128 13.31 -45.97 -17.56
C ARG A 1128 13.91 -46.95 -16.56
N GLU A 1129 14.05 -48.21 -16.93
CA GLU A 1129 14.63 -49.26 -16.08
C GLU A 1129 16.10 -48.96 -15.70
N ARG A 1130 16.84 -48.32 -16.60
CA ARG A 1130 18.21 -47.86 -16.33
C ARG A 1130 18.27 -46.73 -15.30
N LEU A 1131 17.35 -45.76 -15.37
CA LEU A 1131 17.35 -44.59 -14.47
C LEU A 1131 16.70 -44.87 -13.11
N LEU A 1132 15.72 -45.78 -13.06
CA LEU A 1132 14.99 -46.16 -11.84
C LEU A 1132 15.87 -46.36 -10.58
N PRO A 1133 16.92 -47.21 -10.59
CA PRO A 1133 17.75 -47.44 -9.40
C PRO A 1133 18.65 -46.25 -9.04
N VAL A 1134 18.86 -45.30 -9.96
CA VAL A 1134 19.59 -44.06 -9.69
C VAL A 1134 18.69 -43.06 -8.97
N PHE A 1135 17.40 -43.03 -9.35
CA PHE A 1135 16.43 -42.09 -8.82
C PHE A 1135 15.87 -42.53 -7.46
N PHE A 1136 15.78 -43.84 -7.22
CA PHE A 1136 15.17 -44.41 -6.02
C PHE A 1136 15.97 -45.59 -5.47
N GLU A 1137 16.38 -45.49 -4.21
CA GLU A 1137 16.99 -46.60 -3.46
C GLU A 1137 15.93 -47.64 -3.05
N ASN A 1138 14.83 -47.16 -2.46
CA ASN A 1138 13.70 -47.98 -1.99
C ASN A 1138 12.47 -47.78 -2.90
N ARG A 1139 11.80 -48.89 -3.26
CA ARG A 1139 10.68 -48.93 -4.22
C ARG A 1139 9.48 -49.77 -3.75
N ASP A 1140 9.43 -50.07 -2.47
CA ASP A 1140 8.58 -51.09 -1.84
C ASP A 1140 7.35 -50.54 -1.10
N ALA A 1141 6.95 -49.28 -1.38
CA ALA A 1141 5.84 -48.59 -0.72
C ALA A 1141 5.96 -48.45 0.82
N ASN A 1142 7.20 -48.39 1.34
CA ASN A 1142 7.46 -48.25 2.78
C ASN A 1142 8.02 -46.87 3.16
N SER A 1143 7.91 -45.87 2.28
CA SER A 1143 8.52 -44.56 2.49
C SER A 1143 7.94 -43.84 3.70
N VAL A 1144 6.62 -43.91 3.89
CA VAL A 1144 5.92 -43.36 5.07
C VAL A 1144 6.45 -43.97 6.36
N SER A 1145 6.59 -45.30 6.41
CA SER A 1145 7.08 -46.02 7.59
C SER A 1145 8.54 -45.66 7.89
N ASN A 1146 9.38 -45.57 6.85
CA ASN A 1146 10.79 -45.21 6.98
C ASN A 1146 10.96 -43.77 7.51
N THR A 1147 10.19 -42.82 6.99
CA THR A 1147 10.23 -41.43 7.47
C THR A 1147 9.69 -41.32 8.90
N TRP A 1148 8.63 -42.04 9.27
CA TRP A 1148 8.15 -42.07 10.66
C TRP A 1148 9.16 -42.66 11.64
N LYS A 1149 9.97 -43.64 11.22
CA LYS A 1149 11.07 -44.16 12.05
C LYS A 1149 12.07 -43.05 12.38
N VAL A 1150 12.45 -42.24 11.39
CA VAL A 1150 13.35 -41.09 11.57
C VAL A 1150 12.75 -40.03 12.52
N ILE A 1151 11.46 -39.72 12.37
CA ILE A 1151 10.75 -38.78 13.25
C ILE A 1151 10.72 -39.32 14.70
N LYS A 1152 10.42 -40.61 14.88
CA LYS A 1152 10.39 -41.27 16.20
C LYS A 1152 11.75 -41.24 16.88
N GLU A 1153 12.81 -41.64 16.17
CA GLU A 1153 14.19 -41.60 16.68
C GLU A 1153 14.59 -40.19 17.12
N SER A 1154 14.15 -39.17 16.39
CA SER A 1154 14.39 -37.76 16.73
C SER A 1154 13.68 -37.36 18.04
N LEU A 1155 12.40 -37.69 18.20
CA LEU A 1155 11.65 -37.45 19.44
C LEU A 1155 12.28 -38.14 20.64
N ASP A 1156 12.60 -39.42 20.50
CA ASP A 1156 13.15 -40.23 21.58
C ASP A 1156 14.51 -39.64 22.04
N SER A 1157 15.34 -39.17 21.11
CA SER A 1157 16.63 -38.53 21.44
C SER A 1157 16.49 -37.23 22.27
N LEU A 1158 15.40 -36.49 22.08
CA LEU A 1158 15.13 -35.23 22.78
C LEU A 1158 14.47 -35.43 24.13
N THR A 1159 13.87 -36.59 24.40
CA THR A 1159 13.29 -36.93 25.70
C THR A 1159 14.31 -37.44 26.73
N VAL A 1160 15.48 -37.90 26.27
CA VAL A 1160 16.54 -38.49 27.13
C VAL A 1160 17.51 -37.41 27.63
N ASN A 1161 17.61 -36.28 26.94
CA ASN A 1161 18.38 -35.09 27.34
C ASN A 1161 17.48 -34.06 28.04
#